data_AF-A0A448YUG9-F1
#
_entry.id   AF-A0A448YUG9-F1
#
_cell.length_a   1.000
_cell.length_b   1.000
_cell.length_c   1.000
_cell.angle_alpha   90.00
_cell.angle_beta   90.00
_cell.angle_gamma   90.00
#
_symmetry.space_group_name_H-M   'P 1'
#
loop_
_entity.id
_entity.type
_entity.pdbx_description
1 polymer ?
#
loop_
_entity_poly.entity_id
_entity_poly.type
_entity_poly.pdbx_seq_one_letter_code
_entity_poly.pdbx_strand_id
1 'polypeptide(L)'
;MSSEDSETAILTFLSSSPDAVIPDTQPWAASNNLDHAKVVGAIKSLLVEQYVVAEDLKTSFYTLTKEGEGVVANGAQEIIVLKALNEAGKLSMGDLQAKVGKDVAKIGMGNCMKSKWIKKEGGDLVALKKDDEVEDTVQKLLLDLKAIDDKTAKDLKRRKLITLVTQKSHKVTRGPQYAPQRVKKAADLTKEMLDSGSWETTEFKPYNFLVLGEKVGGGYLHPLLKVRAEFRKILMEMGFQEMPTNKWVESSFWNFDSLFQPQSHPARDAHDTFFIKNPAETVSVPEDYYERVKEMHEKGGHGSIGYRYDFKKEEAFKNLLRTHTTAVSSQMLYKLANQPGGFKPARYFSVDRVFRNETMDATHLCEFHQVEGWVADYNLSLGDLIGTIETFLNKIGITELRFKPAFNPYTEPSMEIFGYHPDLKKWTEIGNSGMFRPEMLRPMGLPEDVRVIAWGLSLERPTMIKYRINNIRDLFGHKVEMARTRTVPISRDTTSDDSKVIPQVNFTNALNYIGNESMTDMNIEHFNEAMQFVSFSSNDSNLLAVSKATVIRAVERCSLIHGFYEIVASSDKLDDLADLAIKDGGFSDLYEGGANEKATWCFRARMYNSSVIPEEHSNKGRGKRYSSRTRSMKIERDGLNALKDLMIRFGGKVNLENPDNKIYIFDGLEEEIDGVRVGRKVLARRIASGPKIFSIAPAERICITNTPLEPIAAFVLCNIARIKARDRILDPYAGSCTTLLAAAMIAPDAETVGIEIAHNGLVNREHIVEDFTTRNLKLPSQIIHGDSTNVTIRETAKEAVGNEAFDAIIADPPYGIRESIGYNENSPLEELFTSIAIDRGATDRERLLKAGGRLIAFVPVTDEQTLTEMLPHEDLTEKAGLKFEVCREQPLNDKLSRWLVSYVSIK
;
A
#
# COMPACT_ATOMS: atom_id res chain seq x y z
N MET A 1 -16.76 47.16 24.07
CA MET A 1 -15.57 46.63 24.77
C MET A 1 -15.13 45.34 24.12
N SER A 2 -13.84 45.25 23.79
CA SER A 2 -13.15 44.11 23.19
C SER A 2 -12.87 43.03 24.25
N SER A 3 -12.41 41.85 23.84
CA SER A 3 -11.91 40.84 24.79
C SER A 3 -10.62 41.28 25.49
N GLU A 4 -9.84 42.18 24.88
CA GLU A 4 -8.61 42.73 25.45
C GLU A 4 -8.89 43.72 26.57
N ASP A 5 -9.98 44.50 26.45
CA ASP A 5 -10.41 45.41 27.51
C ASP A 5 -10.81 44.62 28.77
N SER A 6 -11.44 43.46 28.56
CA SER A 6 -11.84 42.54 29.65
C SER A 6 -10.62 41.87 30.29
N GLU A 7 -9.64 41.44 29.47
CA GLU A 7 -8.37 40.88 29.95
C GLU A 7 -7.59 41.88 30.81
N THR A 8 -7.44 43.11 30.31
CA THR A 8 -6.75 44.20 31.01
C THR A 8 -7.44 44.53 32.32
N ALA A 9 -8.77 44.61 32.34
CA ALA A 9 -9.54 44.88 33.55
C ALA A 9 -9.37 43.77 34.61
N ILE A 10 -9.33 42.50 34.21
CA ILE A 10 -9.09 41.37 35.13
C ILE A 10 -7.69 41.45 35.72
N LEU A 11 -6.66 41.58 34.88
CA LEU A 11 -5.26 41.64 35.34
C LEU A 11 -5.02 42.86 36.23
N THR A 12 -5.60 44.01 35.90
CA THR A 12 -5.52 45.25 36.70
C THR A 12 -6.24 45.10 38.04
N PHE A 13 -7.44 44.51 38.08
CA PHE A 13 -8.14 44.28 39.34
C PHE A 13 -7.33 43.35 40.26
N LEU A 14 -6.78 42.28 39.70
CA LEU A 14 -5.94 41.35 40.44
C LEU A 14 -4.61 41.99 40.87
N SER A 15 -4.14 43.08 40.25
CA SER A 15 -2.89 43.76 40.64
C SER A 15 -3.02 44.56 41.94
N SER A 16 -4.25 44.95 42.32
CA SER A 16 -4.54 45.83 43.45
C SER A 16 -4.05 45.33 44.81
N SER A 17 -4.03 44.01 45.04
CA SER A 17 -3.51 43.36 46.25
C SER A 17 -3.05 41.92 45.93
N PRO A 18 -2.02 41.38 46.62
CA PRO A 18 -1.63 39.96 46.49
C PRO A 18 -2.79 38.99 46.73
N ASP A 19 -3.72 39.34 47.61
CA ASP A 19 -4.90 38.54 47.98
C ASP A 19 -6.17 38.99 47.23
N ALA A 20 -6.03 39.77 46.15
CA ALA A 20 -7.17 40.22 45.37
C ALA A 20 -7.86 39.01 44.71
N VAL A 21 -9.17 38.86 44.98
CA VAL A 21 -10.00 37.79 44.44
C VAL A 21 -11.21 38.40 43.75
N ILE A 22 -11.53 37.93 42.55
CA ILE A 22 -12.85 38.14 41.95
C ILE A 22 -13.74 37.00 42.46
N PRO A 23 -14.67 37.25 43.40
CA PRO A 23 -15.43 36.18 44.04
C PRO A 23 -16.43 35.52 43.09
N ASP A 24 -17.03 36.31 42.20
CA ASP A 24 -17.89 35.83 41.13
C ASP A 24 -17.78 36.80 39.94
N THR A 25 -17.40 36.27 38.77
CA THR A 25 -17.21 37.06 37.55
C THR A 25 -18.50 37.67 37.00
N GLN A 26 -19.67 37.14 37.33
CA GLN A 26 -20.95 37.67 36.85
C GLN A 26 -21.30 39.04 37.46
N PRO A 27 -21.44 39.20 38.79
CA PRO A 27 -21.69 40.51 39.39
C PRO A 27 -20.51 41.46 39.18
N TRP A 28 -19.27 40.94 39.17
CA TRP A 28 -18.09 41.76 38.91
C TRP A 28 -18.09 42.35 37.49
N ALA A 29 -18.44 41.56 36.47
CA ALA A 29 -18.55 42.07 35.10
C ALA A 29 -19.62 43.17 35.00
N ALA A 30 -20.78 42.97 35.64
CA ALA A 30 -21.84 43.97 35.68
C ALA A 30 -21.41 45.28 36.36
N SER A 31 -20.74 45.21 37.51
CA SER A 31 -20.23 46.39 38.22
C SER A 31 -19.15 47.15 37.45
N ASN A 32 -18.43 46.48 36.55
CA ASN A 32 -17.40 47.10 35.70
C ASN A 32 -17.90 47.42 34.27
N ASN A 33 -19.21 47.29 34.03
CA ASN A 33 -19.83 47.52 32.72
C ASN A 33 -19.23 46.67 31.58
N LEU A 34 -18.81 45.44 31.91
CA LEU A 34 -18.22 44.45 31.01
C LEU A 34 -19.24 43.38 30.61
N ASP A 35 -19.14 42.92 29.37
CA ASP A 35 -19.88 41.76 28.88
C ASP A 35 -19.30 40.47 29.49
N HIS A 36 -20.12 39.75 30.27
CA HIS A 36 -19.70 38.54 30.96
C HIS A 36 -19.15 37.46 30.00
N ALA A 37 -19.71 37.34 28.79
CA ALA A 37 -19.23 36.36 27.82
C ALA A 37 -17.78 36.64 27.40
N LYS A 38 -17.41 37.92 27.29
CA LYS A 38 -16.05 38.36 26.97
C LYS A 38 -15.10 38.21 28.15
N VAL A 39 -15.58 38.46 29.37
CA VAL A 39 -14.84 38.18 30.61
C VAL A 39 -14.51 36.70 30.72
N VAL A 40 -15.47 35.80 30.47
CA VAL A 40 -15.23 34.35 30.45
C VAL A 40 -14.25 33.94 29.34
N GLY A 41 -14.35 34.55 28.15
CA GLY A 41 -13.40 34.35 27.06
C GLY A 41 -11.96 34.75 27.44
N ALA A 42 -11.80 35.91 28.07
CA ALA A 42 -10.51 36.40 28.57
C ALA A 42 -9.93 35.48 29.65
N ILE A 43 -10.75 35.04 30.62
CA ILE A 43 -10.33 34.11 31.68
C ILE A 43 -9.80 32.80 31.09
N LYS A 44 -10.50 32.22 30.10
CA LYS A 44 -10.03 30.99 29.44
C LYS A 44 -8.67 31.18 28.78
N SER A 45 -8.46 32.33 28.13
CA SER A 45 -7.20 32.67 27.49
C SER A 45 -6.06 32.83 28.51
N LEU A 46 -6.32 33.52 29.62
CA LEU A 46 -5.36 33.70 30.72
C LEU A 46 -5.06 32.40 31.50
N LEU A 47 -6.04 31.51 31.59
CA LEU A 47 -5.91 30.23 32.30
C LEU A 47 -5.00 29.25 31.56
N VAL A 48 -5.02 29.25 30.22
CA VAL A 48 -4.11 28.44 29.39
C VAL A 48 -2.64 28.78 29.66
N GLU A 49 -2.35 30.07 29.85
CA GLU A 49 -1.00 30.58 30.12
C GLU A 49 -0.71 30.73 31.62
N GLN A 50 -1.57 30.20 32.49
CA GLN A 50 -1.39 30.22 33.95
C GLN A 50 -1.24 31.62 34.58
N TYR A 51 -1.76 32.66 33.93
CA TYR A 51 -1.83 34.02 34.48
C TYR A 51 -2.84 34.13 35.62
N VAL A 52 -3.89 33.30 35.58
CA VAL A 52 -4.97 33.24 36.58
C VAL A 52 -5.33 31.80 36.93
N VAL A 53 -5.84 31.59 38.14
CA VAL A 53 -6.54 30.36 38.54
C VAL A 53 -8.03 30.67 38.62
N ALA A 54 -8.86 29.85 37.98
CA ALA A 54 -10.31 29.99 38.00
C ALA A 54 -10.99 28.74 38.60
N GLU A 55 -11.94 28.96 39.50
CA GLU A 55 -12.82 27.94 40.08
C GLU A 55 -14.23 28.12 39.50
N ASP A 56 -14.80 27.04 38.95
CA ASP A 56 -16.12 27.07 38.32
C ASP A 56 -17.25 27.26 39.34
N LEU A 57 -18.06 28.29 39.15
CA LEU A 57 -19.29 28.53 39.88
C LEU A 57 -20.50 28.26 38.98
N LYS A 58 -21.52 27.59 39.52
CA LYS A 58 -22.72 27.22 38.77
C LYS A 58 -23.97 27.64 39.51
N THR A 59 -24.75 28.51 38.88
CA THR A 59 -26.08 28.90 39.35
C THR A 59 -27.11 28.48 38.31
N SER A 60 -28.11 27.71 38.74
CA SER A 60 -29.18 27.23 37.86
C SER A 60 -30.51 27.83 38.29
N PHE A 61 -31.23 28.45 37.35
CA PHE A 61 -32.55 29.03 37.60
C PHE A 61 -33.48 28.80 36.40
N TYR A 62 -34.78 28.90 36.63
CA TYR A 62 -35.80 28.74 35.59
C TYR A 62 -36.07 30.06 34.90
N THR A 63 -36.18 30.02 33.57
CA THR A 63 -36.70 31.14 32.77
C THR A 63 -37.87 30.66 31.92
N LEU A 64 -38.75 31.58 31.55
CA LEU A 64 -39.85 31.33 30.63
C LEU A 64 -39.31 31.06 29.21
N THR A 65 -39.97 30.16 28.48
CA THR A 65 -39.78 30.04 27.03
C THR A 65 -40.70 31.03 26.30
N LYS A 66 -40.54 31.22 24.99
CA LYS A 66 -41.49 32.02 24.18
C LYS A 66 -42.95 31.55 24.33
N GLU A 67 -43.16 30.24 24.48
CA GLU A 67 -44.49 29.66 24.73
C GLU A 67 -44.97 29.97 26.15
N GLY A 68 -44.08 29.92 27.15
CA GLY A 68 -44.37 30.33 28.53
C GLY A 68 -44.70 31.81 28.67
N GLU A 69 -43.98 32.70 27.98
CA GLU A 69 -44.30 34.13 27.89
C GLU A 69 -45.69 34.35 27.28
N GLY A 70 -46.04 33.59 26.24
CA GLY A 70 -47.36 33.60 25.62
C GLY A 70 -48.48 33.18 26.59
N VAL A 71 -48.22 32.20 27.46
CA VAL A 71 -49.15 31.76 28.52
C VAL A 71 -49.28 32.81 29.62
N VAL A 72 -48.19 33.47 30.03
CA VAL A 72 -48.25 34.58 31.00
C VAL A 72 -49.10 35.72 30.45
N ALA A 73 -48.96 36.06 29.17
CA ALA A 73 -49.70 37.17 28.55
C ALA A 73 -51.18 36.84 28.27
N ASN A 74 -51.51 35.62 27.84
CA ASN A 74 -52.83 35.29 27.28
C ASN A 74 -53.61 34.21 28.06
N GLY A 75 -53.02 33.63 29.12
CA GLY A 75 -53.56 32.50 29.86
C GLY A 75 -53.12 31.14 29.30
N ALA A 76 -53.33 30.08 30.06
CA ALA A 76 -52.99 28.72 29.67
C ALA A 76 -53.86 28.22 28.52
N GLN A 77 -53.28 27.34 27.69
CA GLN A 77 -53.93 26.80 26.49
C GLN A 77 -55.27 26.11 26.80
N GLU A 78 -55.37 25.44 27.96
CA GLU A 78 -56.61 24.87 28.49
C GLU A 78 -57.70 25.92 28.80
N ILE A 79 -57.33 27.07 29.35
CA ILE A 79 -58.27 28.16 29.63
C ILE A 79 -58.73 28.83 28.33
N ILE A 80 -57.83 29.01 27.37
CA ILE A 80 -58.15 29.57 26.03
C ILE A 80 -59.15 28.66 25.30
N VAL A 81 -58.94 27.34 25.33
CA VAL A 81 -59.88 26.37 24.74
C VAL A 81 -61.22 26.35 25.49
N LEU A 82 -61.21 26.44 26.82
CA LEU A 82 -62.43 26.47 27.63
C LEU A 82 -63.28 27.72 27.31
N LYS A 83 -62.67 28.90 27.26
CA LYS A 83 -63.33 30.16 26.86
C LYS A 83 -63.92 30.07 25.46
N ALA A 84 -63.14 29.58 24.49
CA ALA A 84 -63.62 29.44 23.11
C ALA A 84 -64.85 28.52 23.00
N LEU A 85 -64.92 27.48 23.83
CA LEU A 85 -66.06 26.55 23.91
C LEU A 85 -67.23 27.11 24.73
N ASN A 86 -66.99 27.86 25.80
CA ASN A 86 -68.06 28.52 26.57
C ASN A 86 -68.76 29.61 25.74
N GLU A 87 -68.02 30.36 24.90
CA GLU A 87 -68.58 31.36 23.99
C GLU A 87 -69.41 30.76 22.85
N ALA A 88 -68.95 29.65 22.26
CA ALA A 88 -69.55 29.05 21.08
C ALA A 88 -70.57 27.94 21.40
N GLY A 89 -70.62 27.46 22.65
CA GLY A 89 -71.44 26.35 23.12
C GLY A 89 -70.94 24.98 22.67
N LYS A 90 -70.80 24.78 21.35
CA LYS A 90 -70.39 23.50 20.74
C LYS A 90 -69.51 23.77 19.51
N LEU A 91 -68.31 23.20 19.46
CA LEU A 91 -67.38 23.37 18.33
C LEU A 91 -66.90 22.02 17.79
N SER A 92 -66.78 21.94 16.46
CA SER A 92 -66.08 20.84 15.80
C SER A 92 -64.56 20.99 16.00
N MET A 93 -63.80 19.90 15.79
CA MET A 93 -62.33 19.96 15.89
C MET A 93 -61.72 20.92 14.86
N GLY A 94 -62.32 21.05 13.67
CA GLY A 94 -61.86 21.96 12.62
C GLY A 94 -62.04 23.42 13.01
N ASP A 95 -63.22 23.76 13.54
CA ASP A 95 -63.56 25.14 13.93
C ASP A 95 -62.77 25.59 15.16
N LEU A 96 -62.51 24.68 16.10
CA LEU A 96 -61.65 24.96 17.25
C LEU A 96 -60.21 25.24 16.81
N GLN A 97 -59.66 24.45 15.87
CA GLN A 97 -58.33 24.69 15.32
C GLN A 97 -58.25 26.03 14.57
N ALA A 98 -59.31 26.44 13.88
CA ALA A 98 -59.39 27.74 13.21
C ALA A 98 -59.46 28.92 14.20
N LYS A 99 -60.17 28.77 15.33
CA LYS A 99 -60.39 29.85 16.31
C LYS A 99 -59.21 30.10 17.24
N VAL A 100 -58.56 29.04 17.75
CA VAL A 100 -57.46 29.18 18.73
C VAL A 100 -56.09 28.76 18.19
N GLY A 101 -56.03 28.26 16.95
CA GLY A 101 -54.82 27.71 16.34
C GLY A 101 -54.64 26.21 16.62
N LYS A 102 -54.03 25.52 15.65
CA LYS A 102 -53.94 24.05 15.63
C LYS A 102 -53.23 23.45 16.85
N ASP A 103 -52.14 24.08 17.29
CA ASP A 103 -51.31 23.58 18.40
C ASP A 103 -51.94 23.85 19.76
N VAL A 104 -52.50 25.05 19.96
CA VAL A 104 -53.25 25.42 21.17
C VAL A 104 -54.49 24.55 21.33
N ALA A 105 -55.25 24.32 20.25
CA ALA A 105 -56.43 23.45 20.25
C ALA A 105 -56.06 22.02 20.66
N LYS A 106 -54.96 21.47 20.13
CA LYS A 106 -54.54 20.09 20.42
C LYS A 106 -54.09 19.92 21.88
N ILE A 107 -53.23 20.82 22.38
CA ILE A 107 -52.65 20.71 23.73
C ILE A 107 -53.69 21.09 24.78
N GLY A 108 -54.41 22.21 24.58
CA GLY A 108 -55.45 22.69 25.47
C GLY A 108 -56.61 21.70 25.61
N MET A 109 -57.10 21.11 24.51
CA MET A 109 -58.12 20.06 24.55
C MET A 109 -57.66 18.84 25.38
N GLY A 110 -56.42 18.39 25.18
CA GLY A 110 -55.86 17.25 25.91
C GLY A 110 -55.83 17.47 27.42
N ASN A 111 -55.48 18.69 27.86
CA ASN A 111 -55.45 19.05 29.27
C ASN A 111 -56.86 19.28 29.85
N CYS A 112 -57.75 19.95 29.10
CA CYS A 112 -59.16 20.11 29.48
C CYS A 112 -59.89 18.77 29.65
N MET A 113 -59.63 17.80 28.78
CA MET A 113 -60.21 16.45 28.89
C MET A 113 -59.69 15.70 30.12
N LYS A 114 -58.38 15.80 30.43
CA LYS A 114 -57.79 15.20 31.64
C LYS A 114 -58.35 15.80 32.92
N SER A 115 -58.55 17.12 32.94
CA SER A 115 -59.13 17.85 34.07
C SER A 115 -60.66 17.79 34.12
N LYS A 116 -61.29 17.07 33.18
CA LYS A 116 -62.75 16.93 33.04
C LYS A 116 -63.51 18.26 32.85
N TRP A 117 -62.88 19.23 32.18
CA TRP A 117 -63.49 20.55 31.90
C TRP A 117 -64.31 20.55 30.61
N ILE A 118 -64.06 19.62 29.70
CA ILE A 118 -64.78 19.47 28.43
C ILE A 118 -65.13 17.99 28.18
N LYS A 119 -66.14 17.71 27.36
CA LYS A 119 -66.49 16.36 26.87
C LYS A 119 -66.70 16.35 25.36
N LYS A 120 -66.66 15.15 24.77
CA LYS A 120 -66.99 14.92 23.37
C LYS A 120 -68.42 14.41 23.24
N GLU A 121 -69.26 15.09 22.46
CA GLU A 121 -70.64 14.70 22.15
C GLU A 121 -70.85 14.63 20.64
N GLY A 122 -71.07 13.43 20.11
CA GLY A 122 -71.42 13.22 18.70
C GLY A 122 -70.35 13.64 17.68
N GLY A 123 -69.08 13.77 18.10
CA GLY A 123 -67.98 14.23 17.23
C GLY A 123 -67.42 15.59 17.63
N ASP A 124 -68.23 16.41 18.29
CA ASP A 124 -67.92 17.79 18.67
C ASP A 124 -67.54 17.92 20.15
N LEU A 125 -66.94 19.05 20.52
CA LEU A 125 -66.50 19.34 21.88
C LEU A 125 -67.48 20.32 22.56
N VAL A 126 -67.80 20.05 23.82
CA VAL A 126 -68.68 20.88 24.67
C VAL A 126 -68.00 21.11 26.03
N ALA A 127 -68.08 22.33 26.55
CA ALA A 127 -67.59 22.67 27.88
C ALA A 127 -68.52 22.14 28.99
N LEU A 128 -67.93 21.49 30.00
CA LEU A 128 -68.62 21.00 31.20
C LEU A 128 -68.53 21.97 32.38
N LYS A 129 -67.51 22.84 32.37
CA LYS A 129 -67.32 23.91 33.35
C LYS A 129 -67.39 25.26 32.65
N LYS A 130 -67.75 26.30 33.40
CA LYS A 130 -67.58 27.68 32.94
C LYS A 130 -66.16 28.16 33.21
N ASP A 131 -65.69 29.12 32.42
CA ASP A 131 -64.33 29.66 32.52
C ASP A 131 -64.11 30.49 33.80
N ASP A 132 -65.16 31.05 34.40
CA ASP A 132 -65.11 31.76 35.69
C ASP A 132 -65.03 30.82 36.91
N GLU A 133 -65.31 29.53 36.75
CA GLU A 133 -65.24 28.52 37.81
C GLU A 133 -63.86 27.81 37.88
N VAL A 134 -62.92 28.18 37.02
CA VAL A 134 -61.63 27.49 36.86
C VAL A 134 -60.47 28.48 37.03
N GLU A 135 -59.62 28.25 38.04
CA GLU A 135 -58.41 29.06 38.25
C GLU A 135 -57.29 28.65 37.28
N ASP A 136 -56.67 29.64 36.63
CA ASP A 136 -55.47 29.44 35.79
C ASP A 136 -54.21 29.25 36.66
N THR A 137 -54.14 28.09 37.29
CA THR A 137 -53.01 27.70 38.14
C THR A 137 -51.68 27.71 37.39
N VAL A 138 -51.67 27.43 36.09
CA VAL A 138 -50.46 27.37 35.26
C VAL A 138 -49.94 28.78 35.00
N GLN A 139 -50.79 29.74 34.63
CA GLN A 139 -50.40 31.13 34.46
C GLN A 139 -49.86 31.72 35.76
N LYS A 140 -50.52 31.43 36.90
CA LYS A 140 -50.09 31.88 38.24
C LYS A 140 -48.72 31.33 38.64
N LEU A 141 -48.44 30.06 38.33
CA LEU A 141 -47.13 29.44 38.57
C LEU A 141 -46.02 29.99 37.67
N LEU A 142 -46.35 30.47 36.46
CA LEU A 142 -45.37 31.10 35.57
C LEU A 142 -45.06 32.56 35.95
N LEU A 143 -45.92 33.23 36.72
CA LEU A 143 -45.70 34.58 37.23
C LEU A 143 -44.67 34.64 38.37
N ASP A 144 -44.52 33.56 39.16
CA ASP A 144 -43.49 33.45 40.19
C ASP A 144 -42.73 32.10 40.13
N LEU A 145 -41.68 32.09 39.32
CA LEU A 145 -40.82 30.92 39.13
C LEU A 145 -39.90 30.63 40.33
N LYS A 146 -39.84 31.49 41.36
CA LYS A 146 -38.98 31.26 42.55
C LYS A 146 -39.63 30.32 43.57
N ALA A 147 -40.95 30.11 43.49
CA ALA A 147 -41.72 29.35 44.46
C ALA A 147 -42.15 27.94 43.97
N ILE A 148 -41.62 27.45 42.85
CA ILE A 148 -42.03 26.17 42.26
C ILE A 148 -41.22 24.98 42.81
N ASP A 149 -41.90 23.87 43.12
CA ASP A 149 -41.25 22.62 43.55
C ASP A 149 -40.73 21.78 42.35
N ASP A 150 -39.88 20.79 42.63
CA ASP A 150 -39.26 19.95 41.59
C ASP A 150 -40.28 19.17 40.74
N LYS A 151 -41.42 18.80 41.34
CA LYS A 151 -42.48 18.06 40.65
C LYS A 151 -43.19 18.94 39.62
N THR A 152 -43.51 20.17 40.01
CA THR A 152 -44.15 21.16 39.14
C THR A 152 -43.20 21.62 38.04
N ALA A 153 -41.92 21.85 38.37
CA ALA A 153 -40.90 22.21 37.39
C ALA A 153 -40.73 21.13 36.29
N LYS A 154 -40.80 19.84 36.64
CA LYS A 154 -40.76 18.74 35.64
C LYS A 154 -41.96 18.77 34.70
N ASP A 155 -43.15 19.05 35.20
CA ASP A 155 -44.35 19.15 34.37
C ASP A 155 -44.28 20.35 33.42
N LEU A 156 -43.94 21.55 33.92
CA LEU A 156 -43.80 22.76 33.12
C LEU A 156 -42.71 22.64 32.05
N LYS A 157 -41.60 21.93 32.33
CA LYS A 157 -40.58 21.58 31.32
C LYS A 157 -41.12 20.65 30.24
N ARG A 158 -41.86 19.60 30.62
CA ARG A 158 -42.48 18.67 29.66
C ARG A 158 -43.47 19.39 28.74
N ARG A 159 -44.15 20.40 29.27
CA ARG A 159 -45.03 21.31 28.53
C ARG A 159 -44.30 22.38 27.73
N LYS A 160 -42.96 22.43 27.77
CA LYS A 160 -42.09 23.42 27.10
C LYS A 160 -42.35 24.88 27.52
N LEU A 161 -42.91 25.12 28.70
CA LEU A 161 -43.25 26.47 29.21
C LEU A 161 -42.10 27.15 29.93
N ILE A 162 -41.22 26.36 30.56
CA ILE A 162 -40.00 26.84 31.22
C ILE A 162 -38.79 26.07 30.72
N THR A 163 -37.63 26.70 30.78
CA THR A 163 -36.34 26.05 30.56
C THR A 163 -35.39 26.32 31.72
N LEU A 164 -34.52 25.36 32.02
CA LEU A 164 -33.49 25.53 33.04
C LEU A 164 -32.29 26.24 32.39
N VAL A 165 -32.03 27.47 32.78
CA VAL A 165 -30.80 28.17 32.42
C VAL A 165 -29.76 27.85 33.47
N THR A 166 -28.65 27.30 33.01
CA THR A 166 -27.46 27.13 33.84
C THR A 166 -26.49 28.25 33.49
N GLN A 167 -26.31 29.19 34.40
CA GLN A 167 -25.31 30.22 34.30
C GLN A 167 -24.02 29.72 34.95
N LYS A 168 -22.94 29.76 34.17
CA LYS A 168 -21.59 29.43 34.65
C LYS A 168 -20.84 30.72 34.87
N SER A 169 -20.40 30.97 36.09
CA SER A 169 -19.45 32.03 36.43
C SER A 169 -18.20 31.40 37.02
N HIS A 170 -17.22 32.22 37.39
CA HIS A 170 -15.95 31.74 37.91
C HIS A 170 -15.51 32.63 39.06
N LYS A 171 -14.86 32.04 40.06
CA LYS A 171 -14.05 32.76 41.04
C LYS A 171 -12.61 32.78 40.53
N VAL A 172 -11.99 33.95 40.47
CA VAL A 172 -10.68 34.14 39.81
C VAL A 172 -9.67 34.71 40.79
N THR A 173 -8.47 34.11 40.80
CA THR A 173 -7.32 34.50 41.61
C THR A 173 -6.05 34.54 40.77
N ARG A 174 -4.95 35.09 41.30
CA ARG A 174 -3.65 35.14 40.60
C ARG A 174 -3.12 33.73 40.34
N GLY A 175 -2.62 33.50 39.13
CA GLY A 175 -1.93 32.26 38.76
C GLY A 175 -0.42 32.32 38.98
N PRO A 176 0.28 31.18 38.83
CA PRO A 176 1.73 31.09 39.01
C PRO A 176 2.54 32.02 38.10
N GLN A 177 2.04 32.32 36.90
CA GLN A 177 2.69 33.19 35.91
C GLN A 177 2.03 34.56 35.80
N TYR A 178 1.35 35.01 36.86
CA TYR A 178 0.69 36.30 36.85
C TYR A 178 1.68 37.45 36.57
N ALA A 179 1.36 38.25 35.55
CA ALA A 179 1.97 39.55 35.29
C ALA A 179 0.89 40.60 34.98
N PRO A 180 1.12 41.89 35.31
CA PRO A 180 0.13 42.95 35.10
C PRO A 180 -0.18 43.23 33.62
N GLN A 181 0.71 42.82 32.71
CA GLN A 181 0.50 42.84 31.27
C GLN A 181 0.91 41.50 30.66
N ARG A 182 0.09 40.98 29.75
CA ARG A 182 0.36 39.72 29.05
C ARG A 182 1.30 39.94 27.86
N VAL A 183 2.31 39.09 27.71
CA VAL A 183 3.18 39.06 26.54
C VAL A 183 2.57 38.10 25.51
N LYS A 184 2.15 38.61 24.35
CA LYS A 184 1.55 37.78 23.30
C LYS A 184 2.63 37.05 22.51
N LYS A 185 2.57 35.72 22.52
CA LYS A 185 3.44 34.88 21.70
C LYS A 185 2.98 34.84 20.25
N ALA A 186 3.91 34.98 19.30
CA ALA A 186 3.64 34.89 17.87
C ALA A 186 3.25 33.45 17.48
N ALA A 187 2.32 33.31 16.54
CA ALA A 187 1.82 31.99 16.12
C ALA A 187 2.72 31.33 15.07
N ASP A 188 3.23 32.13 14.14
CA ASP A 188 4.09 31.69 13.05
C ASP A 188 5.16 32.74 12.76
N LEU A 189 6.23 32.29 12.12
CA LEU A 189 7.28 33.13 11.56
C LEU A 189 6.76 33.81 10.30
N THR A 190 6.89 35.14 10.20
CA THR A 190 6.53 35.87 8.97
C THR A 190 7.76 36.38 8.24
N LYS A 191 7.59 36.70 6.96
CA LYS A 191 8.65 37.28 6.14
C LYS A 191 9.18 38.59 6.75
N GLU A 192 8.30 39.44 7.24
CA GLU A 192 8.67 40.73 7.84
C GLU A 192 9.47 40.55 9.13
N MET A 193 9.19 39.50 9.90
CA MET A 193 9.97 39.17 11.10
C MET A 193 11.38 38.75 10.73
N LEU A 194 11.54 37.94 9.67
CA LEU A 194 12.85 37.56 9.12
C LEU A 194 13.62 38.76 8.60
N ASP A 195 12.96 39.63 7.82
CA ASP A 195 13.57 40.83 7.23
C ASP A 195 14.02 41.85 8.30
N SER A 196 13.30 41.95 9.42
CA SER A 196 13.58 42.91 10.51
C SER A 196 14.45 42.36 11.65
N GLY A 197 14.73 41.06 11.69
CA GLY A 197 15.39 40.40 12.81
C GLY A 197 14.55 40.31 14.09
N SER A 198 13.29 40.75 14.07
CA SER A 198 12.43 40.76 15.27
C SER A 198 12.07 39.35 15.78
N TRP A 199 12.28 38.31 14.98
CA TRP A 199 12.06 36.92 15.37
C TRP A 199 12.99 36.45 16.51
N GLU A 200 14.19 37.04 16.64
CA GLU A 200 15.16 36.66 17.70
C GLU A 200 14.66 37.01 19.11
N THR A 201 13.84 38.07 19.22
CA THR A 201 13.33 38.58 20.51
C THR A 201 11.86 38.26 20.75
N THR A 202 11.17 37.71 19.74
CA THR A 202 9.75 37.38 19.82
C THR A 202 9.57 35.95 20.34
N GLU A 203 8.79 35.76 21.41
CA GLU A 203 8.42 34.41 21.85
C GLU A 203 7.35 33.81 20.92
N PHE A 204 7.57 32.56 20.47
CA PHE A 204 6.61 31.83 19.63
C PHE A 204 5.78 30.83 20.43
N LYS A 205 4.56 30.55 19.95
CA LYS A 205 3.74 29.47 20.48
C LYS A 205 4.39 28.13 20.10
N PRO A 206 4.51 27.18 21.04
CA PRO A 206 5.03 25.86 20.71
C PRO A 206 4.08 25.16 19.72
N TYR A 207 4.64 24.62 18.64
CA TYR A 207 3.88 23.87 17.64
C TYR A 207 3.40 22.54 18.25
N ASN A 208 2.13 22.21 18.03
CA ASN A 208 1.56 20.97 18.57
C ASN A 208 1.84 19.79 17.61
N PHE A 209 2.92 19.06 17.85
CA PHE A 209 3.28 17.87 17.06
C PHE A 209 2.33 16.67 17.23
N LEU A 210 1.30 16.78 18.08
CA LEU A 210 0.31 15.71 18.30
C LEU A 210 -0.90 15.79 17.36
N VAL A 211 -1.06 16.87 16.59
CA VAL A 211 -2.15 17.00 15.62
C VAL A 211 -1.72 16.53 14.23
N LEU A 212 -2.65 15.92 13.49
CA LEU A 212 -2.43 15.60 12.09
C LEU A 212 -2.28 16.90 11.30
N GLY A 213 -1.25 16.95 10.45
CA GLY A 213 -1.03 18.05 9.52
C GLY A 213 -2.18 18.21 8.52
N GLU A 214 -2.17 19.34 7.81
CA GLU A 214 -3.18 19.61 6.79
C GLU A 214 -3.08 18.60 5.65
N LYS A 215 -4.23 18.08 5.22
CA LYS A 215 -4.28 17.12 4.11
C LYS A 215 -4.04 17.86 2.79
N VAL A 216 -2.86 17.68 2.22
CA VAL A 216 -2.58 18.07 0.83
C VAL A 216 -3.53 17.36 -0.13
N GLY A 217 -4.21 18.13 -0.99
CA GLY A 217 -5.13 17.60 -2.00
C GLY A 217 -4.41 16.82 -3.11
N GLY A 218 -5.15 16.00 -3.88
CA GLY A 218 -4.61 15.21 -4.99
C GLY A 218 -5.67 14.44 -5.78
N GLY A 219 -5.26 13.81 -6.88
CA GLY A 219 -6.10 12.91 -7.68
C GLY A 219 -6.17 11.49 -7.07
N TYR A 220 -7.29 10.78 -7.28
CA TYR A 220 -7.50 9.46 -6.69
C TYR A 220 -7.91 8.43 -7.75
N LEU A 221 -7.34 7.22 -7.67
CA LEU A 221 -7.70 6.09 -8.53
C LEU A 221 -8.77 5.23 -7.87
N HIS A 222 -9.76 4.82 -8.65
CA HIS A 222 -10.83 3.94 -8.22
C HIS A 222 -10.26 2.59 -7.71
N PRO A 223 -10.73 2.04 -6.56
CA PRO A 223 -10.19 0.81 -5.97
C PRO A 223 -10.16 -0.38 -6.92
N LEU A 224 -11.25 -0.59 -7.67
CA LEU A 224 -11.35 -1.65 -8.68
C LEU A 224 -10.30 -1.49 -9.79
N LEU A 225 -9.96 -0.25 -10.20
CA LEU A 225 -8.95 0.00 -11.23
C LEU A 225 -7.53 -0.21 -10.70
N LYS A 226 -7.29 0.06 -9.40
CA LYS A 226 -6.03 -0.28 -8.74
C LYS A 226 -5.79 -1.80 -8.79
N VAL A 227 -6.80 -2.60 -8.44
CA VAL A 227 -6.72 -4.08 -8.50
C VAL A 227 -6.63 -4.56 -9.94
N ARG A 228 -7.33 -3.93 -10.89
CA ARG A 228 -7.18 -4.21 -12.32
C ARG A 228 -5.74 -4.07 -12.79
N ALA A 229 -5.07 -2.97 -12.41
CA ALA A 229 -3.68 -2.71 -12.77
C ALA A 229 -2.73 -3.73 -12.14
N GLU A 230 -2.99 -4.14 -10.90
CA GLU A 230 -2.24 -5.17 -10.20
C GLU A 230 -2.35 -6.54 -10.89
N PHE A 231 -3.57 -6.97 -11.24
CA PHE A 231 -3.82 -8.24 -11.92
C PHE A 231 -3.17 -8.27 -13.31
N ARG A 232 -3.30 -7.17 -14.06
CA ARG A 232 -2.63 -7.00 -15.36
C ARG A 232 -1.11 -7.14 -15.22
N LYS A 233 -0.51 -6.48 -14.23
CA LYS A 233 0.93 -6.54 -13.99
C LYS A 233 1.36 -7.97 -13.67
N ILE A 234 0.65 -8.66 -12.79
CA ILE A 234 0.98 -10.03 -12.37
C ILE A 234 0.91 -11.00 -13.57
N LEU A 235 -0.13 -10.91 -14.39
CA LEU A 235 -0.27 -11.77 -15.57
C LEU A 235 0.83 -11.49 -16.60
N MET A 236 1.19 -10.21 -16.81
CA MET A 236 2.32 -9.83 -17.65
C MET A 236 3.67 -10.35 -17.10
N GLU A 237 3.90 -10.29 -15.78
CA GLU A 237 5.07 -10.89 -15.13
C GLU A 237 5.12 -12.42 -15.31
N MET A 238 3.97 -13.09 -15.44
CA MET A 238 3.85 -14.51 -15.72
C MET A 238 3.99 -14.86 -17.21
N GLY A 239 4.29 -13.86 -18.06
CA GLY A 239 4.49 -14.02 -19.50
C GLY A 239 3.19 -14.07 -20.31
N PHE A 240 2.06 -13.66 -19.75
CA PHE A 240 0.79 -13.58 -20.49
C PHE A 240 0.71 -12.29 -21.30
N GLN A 241 0.19 -12.41 -22.52
CA GLN A 241 -0.08 -11.29 -23.41
C GLN A 241 -1.55 -10.85 -23.30
N GLU A 242 -1.79 -9.54 -23.27
CA GLU A 242 -3.16 -9.03 -23.13
C GLU A 242 -3.92 -9.14 -24.47
N MET A 243 -5.11 -9.75 -24.45
CA MET A 243 -5.99 -9.88 -25.61
C MET A 243 -6.76 -8.57 -25.85
N PRO A 244 -7.02 -8.20 -27.11
CA PRO A 244 -7.86 -7.06 -27.43
C PRO A 244 -9.34 -7.40 -27.18
N THR A 245 -9.93 -6.75 -26.17
CA THR A 245 -11.34 -6.94 -25.77
C THR A 245 -12.24 -5.77 -26.17
N ASN A 246 -11.84 -4.99 -27.17
CA ASN A 246 -12.46 -3.73 -27.60
C ASN A 246 -13.84 -3.86 -28.28
N LYS A 247 -14.65 -4.86 -27.89
CA LYS A 247 -16.04 -5.05 -28.31
C LYS A 247 -16.88 -5.64 -27.18
N TRP A 248 -18.04 -5.03 -26.91
CA TRP A 248 -19.02 -5.55 -25.95
C TRP A 248 -20.11 -6.37 -26.61
N VAL A 249 -20.50 -5.99 -27.84
CA VAL A 249 -21.41 -6.78 -28.66
C VAL A 249 -20.64 -7.91 -29.31
N GLU A 250 -21.19 -9.12 -29.21
CA GLU A 250 -20.62 -10.34 -29.77
C GLU A 250 -21.72 -11.14 -30.49
N SER A 251 -21.34 -11.93 -31.50
CA SER A 251 -22.28 -12.88 -32.09
C SER A 251 -22.45 -14.11 -31.20
N SER A 252 -23.63 -14.71 -31.22
CA SER A 252 -23.90 -15.97 -30.50
C SER A 252 -22.96 -17.09 -30.96
N PHE A 253 -22.52 -17.05 -32.22
CA PHE A 253 -21.47 -17.93 -32.73
C PHE A 253 -20.19 -17.85 -31.92
N TRP A 254 -19.60 -16.66 -31.77
CA TRP A 254 -18.34 -16.50 -31.02
C TRP A 254 -18.53 -16.66 -29.52
N ASN A 255 -19.68 -16.24 -28.99
CA ASN A 255 -19.95 -16.32 -27.57
C ASN A 255 -20.34 -17.72 -27.09
N PHE A 256 -20.94 -18.57 -27.94
CA PHE A 256 -21.42 -19.89 -27.52
C PHE A 256 -20.99 -21.01 -28.47
N ASP A 257 -21.35 -20.94 -29.76
CA ASP A 257 -21.22 -22.09 -30.67
C ASP A 257 -19.76 -22.49 -30.90
N SER A 258 -18.87 -21.50 -31.08
CA SER A 258 -17.42 -21.69 -31.27
C SER A 258 -16.71 -22.26 -30.04
N LEU A 259 -17.37 -22.21 -28.87
CA LEU A 259 -16.89 -22.83 -27.63
C LEU A 259 -17.37 -24.28 -27.51
N PHE A 260 -18.12 -24.81 -28.48
CA PHE A 260 -18.82 -26.09 -28.35
C PHE A 260 -19.91 -26.07 -27.27
N GLN A 261 -20.58 -24.93 -27.05
CA GLN A 261 -21.77 -24.86 -26.21
C GLN A 261 -23.04 -25.05 -27.06
N PRO A 262 -23.95 -26.00 -26.73
CA PRO A 262 -25.08 -26.33 -27.59
C PRO A 262 -26.11 -25.20 -27.66
N GLN A 263 -26.86 -25.13 -28.77
CA GLN A 263 -27.89 -24.09 -28.98
C GLN A 263 -29.08 -24.18 -28.02
N SER A 264 -29.35 -25.35 -27.45
CA SER A 264 -30.40 -25.56 -26.44
C SER A 264 -29.96 -25.24 -25.01
N HIS A 265 -28.74 -24.74 -24.80
CA HIS A 265 -28.21 -24.50 -23.46
C HIS A 265 -28.97 -23.34 -22.75
N PRO A 266 -29.41 -23.50 -21.48
CA PRO A 266 -30.20 -22.49 -20.76
C PRO A 266 -29.56 -21.10 -20.71
N ALA A 267 -28.23 -21.03 -20.59
CA ALA A 267 -27.51 -19.76 -20.62
C ALA A 267 -27.73 -18.91 -21.91
N ARG A 268 -28.30 -19.49 -22.98
CA ARG A 268 -28.68 -18.78 -24.21
C ARG A 268 -30.11 -18.23 -24.17
N ASP A 269 -30.85 -18.46 -23.09
CA ASP A 269 -32.19 -17.91 -22.91
C ASP A 269 -32.13 -16.40 -22.62
N ALA A 270 -33.16 -15.68 -23.05
CA ALA A 270 -33.28 -14.23 -22.81
C ALA A 270 -33.35 -13.86 -21.32
N HIS A 271 -33.66 -14.83 -20.45
CA HIS A 271 -33.63 -14.67 -19.01
C HIS A 271 -32.20 -14.53 -18.46
N ASP A 272 -31.18 -15.09 -19.12
CA ASP A 272 -29.79 -15.06 -18.66
C ASP A 272 -28.90 -14.14 -19.53
N THR A 273 -29.25 -13.96 -20.81
CA THR A 273 -28.45 -13.23 -21.80
C THR A 273 -29.16 -11.99 -22.34
N PHE A 274 -28.44 -10.86 -22.42
CA PHE A 274 -28.90 -9.66 -23.10
C PHE A 274 -28.71 -9.75 -24.62
N PHE A 275 -29.77 -10.08 -25.34
CA PHE A 275 -29.77 -10.03 -26.81
C PHE A 275 -29.91 -8.59 -27.32
N ILE A 276 -29.24 -8.30 -28.44
CA ILE A 276 -29.25 -6.99 -29.07
C ILE A 276 -30.48 -6.87 -29.96
N LYS A 277 -31.19 -5.74 -29.85
CA LYS A 277 -32.29 -5.39 -30.78
C LYS A 277 -31.79 -4.71 -32.05
N ASN A 278 -30.74 -3.88 -31.95
CA ASN A 278 -30.13 -3.21 -33.09
C ASN A 278 -28.61 -3.00 -32.85
N PRO A 279 -27.72 -3.60 -33.66
CA PRO A 279 -27.98 -4.56 -34.73
C PRO A 279 -28.31 -5.96 -34.18
N ALA A 280 -29.46 -6.54 -34.56
CA ALA A 280 -29.93 -7.83 -34.03
C ALA A 280 -29.10 -9.03 -34.51
N GLU A 281 -28.57 -8.96 -35.73
CA GLU A 281 -27.81 -10.03 -36.36
C GLU A 281 -26.39 -9.57 -36.69
N THR A 282 -25.45 -10.50 -36.64
CA THR A 282 -24.07 -10.29 -37.07
C THR A 282 -23.99 -10.29 -38.60
N VAL A 283 -23.09 -9.49 -39.15
CA VAL A 283 -22.94 -9.37 -40.61
C VAL A 283 -22.29 -10.61 -41.20
N SER A 284 -21.26 -11.14 -40.54
CA SER A 284 -20.54 -12.32 -41.02
C SER A 284 -19.75 -13.02 -39.91
N VAL A 285 -19.54 -14.30 -40.14
CA VAL A 285 -18.57 -15.15 -39.44
C VAL A 285 -17.68 -15.82 -40.49
N PRO A 286 -16.48 -16.33 -40.15
CA PRO A 286 -15.67 -17.07 -41.12
C PRO A 286 -16.42 -18.34 -41.56
N GLU A 287 -16.88 -18.37 -42.83
CA GLU A 287 -17.82 -19.39 -43.31
C GLU A 287 -17.21 -20.80 -43.26
N ASP A 288 -15.91 -20.92 -43.56
CA ASP A 288 -15.18 -22.19 -43.49
C ASP A 288 -15.13 -22.73 -42.06
N TYR A 289 -14.90 -21.86 -41.07
CA TYR A 289 -14.90 -22.24 -39.66
C TYR A 289 -16.31 -22.54 -39.16
N TYR A 290 -17.30 -21.76 -39.59
CA TYR A 290 -18.71 -21.98 -39.27
C TYR A 290 -19.16 -23.39 -39.69
N GLU A 291 -18.85 -23.83 -40.92
CA GLU A 291 -19.22 -25.16 -41.39
C GLU A 291 -18.52 -26.28 -40.58
N ARG A 292 -17.25 -26.10 -40.21
CA ARG A 292 -16.54 -27.07 -39.34
C ARG A 292 -17.15 -27.14 -37.93
N VAL A 293 -17.54 -26.00 -37.36
CA VAL A 293 -18.22 -25.95 -36.06
C VAL A 293 -19.59 -26.63 -36.17
N LYS A 294 -20.37 -26.30 -37.20
CA LYS A 294 -21.65 -26.93 -37.48
C LYS A 294 -21.52 -28.45 -37.54
N GLU A 295 -20.59 -28.96 -38.36
CA GLU A 295 -20.36 -30.40 -38.51
C GLU A 295 -19.97 -31.06 -37.18
N MET A 296 -19.07 -30.44 -36.41
CA MET A 296 -18.67 -30.93 -35.09
C MET A 296 -19.85 -31.00 -34.10
N HIS A 297 -20.75 -30.02 -34.11
CA HIS A 297 -21.95 -30.02 -33.26
C HIS A 297 -22.97 -31.08 -33.69
N GLU A 298 -23.21 -31.23 -34.99
CA GLU A 298 -24.24 -32.15 -35.51
C GLU A 298 -23.78 -33.61 -35.50
N LYS A 299 -22.58 -33.89 -36.01
CA LYS A 299 -22.09 -35.24 -36.29
C LYS A 299 -20.94 -35.68 -35.40
N GLY A 300 -20.27 -34.74 -34.74
CA GLY A 300 -19.03 -35.01 -34.01
C GLY A 300 -17.80 -35.15 -34.92
N GLY A 301 -16.70 -35.61 -34.33
CA GLY A 301 -15.40 -35.71 -34.97
C GLY A 301 -14.28 -35.89 -33.95
N HIS A 302 -13.11 -36.37 -34.38
CA HIS A 302 -11.93 -36.56 -33.52
C HIS A 302 -12.21 -37.37 -32.23
N GLY A 303 -13.03 -38.41 -32.34
CA GLY A 303 -13.43 -39.26 -31.21
C GLY A 303 -14.67 -38.79 -30.44
N SER A 304 -15.21 -37.61 -30.75
CA SER A 304 -16.48 -37.12 -30.22
C SER A 304 -17.67 -37.55 -31.08
N ILE A 305 -18.82 -37.74 -30.44
CA ILE A 305 -20.11 -38.03 -31.11
C ILE A 305 -20.92 -36.77 -31.45
N GLY A 306 -20.41 -35.58 -31.10
CA GLY A 306 -21.14 -34.32 -31.22
C GLY A 306 -22.37 -34.25 -30.30
N TYR A 307 -23.21 -33.25 -30.48
CA TYR A 307 -24.47 -33.10 -29.76
C TYR A 307 -25.67 -33.73 -30.46
N ARG A 308 -25.56 -34.08 -31.75
CA ARG A 308 -26.58 -34.81 -32.53
C ARG A 308 -27.93 -34.09 -32.57
N TYR A 309 -27.88 -32.80 -32.86
CA TYR A 309 -29.06 -31.95 -33.11
C TYR A 309 -28.89 -31.20 -34.44
N ASP A 310 -29.95 -30.55 -34.90
CA ASP A 310 -29.94 -29.70 -36.10
C ASP A 310 -29.42 -28.29 -35.76
N PHE A 311 -28.25 -27.92 -36.28
CA PHE A 311 -27.58 -26.67 -35.94
C PHE A 311 -28.14 -25.52 -36.77
N LYS A 312 -28.72 -24.52 -36.11
CA LYS A 312 -29.43 -23.41 -36.75
C LYS A 312 -28.54 -22.20 -36.97
N LYS A 313 -28.52 -21.67 -38.20
CA LYS A 313 -27.75 -20.47 -38.56
C LYS A 313 -28.30 -19.22 -37.88
N GLU A 314 -29.62 -19.14 -37.78
CA GLU A 314 -30.34 -18.01 -37.20
C GLU A 314 -29.98 -17.82 -35.72
N GLU A 315 -29.75 -18.91 -34.98
CA GLU A 315 -29.34 -18.87 -33.58
C GLU A 315 -27.88 -18.45 -33.41
N ALA A 316 -27.00 -18.83 -34.32
CA ALA A 316 -25.58 -18.46 -34.30
C ALA A 316 -25.37 -16.98 -34.67
N PHE A 317 -26.23 -16.42 -35.51
CA PHE A 317 -26.08 -15.05 -36.02
C PHE A 317 -26.67 -13.97 -35.11
N LYS A 318 -27.46 -14.31 -34.09
CA LYS A 318 -27.97 -13.34 -33.11
C LYS A 318 -26.84 -12.64 -32.37
N ASN A 319 -26.88 -11.30 -32.31
CA ASN A 319 -25.98 -10.51 -31.49
C ASN A 319 -26.47 -10.43 -30.04
N LEU A 320 -25.51 -10.37 -29.12
CA LEU A 320 -25.73 -10.25 -27.69
C LEU A 320 -24.65 -9.34 -27.07
N LEU A 321 -24.88 -8.89 -25.84
CA LEU A 321 -23.78 -8.39 -25.01
C LEU A 321 -23.02 -9.58 -24.46
N ARG A 322 -21.70 -9.62 -24.64
CA ARG A 322 -20.86 -10.76 -24.25
C ARG A 322 -21.10 -11.15 -22.79
N THR A 323 -21.36 -12.43 -22.56
CA THR A 323 -21.67 -12.97 -21.23
C THR A 323 -20.41 -13.33 -20.43
N HIS A 324 -19.29 -13.48 -21.14
CA HIS A 324 -17.97 -13.81 -20.61
C HIS A 324 -16.89 -13.43 -21.63
N THR A 325 -15.65 -13.23 -21.16
CA THR A 325 -14.49 -12.92 -22.02
C THR A 325 -14.02 -14.11 -22.87
N THR A 326 -14.53 -15.32 -22.62
CA THR A 326 -14.20 -16.54 -23.37
C THR A 326 -14.50 -16.43 -24.86
N ALA A 327 -15.47 -15.58 -25.25
CA ALA A 327 -15.74 -15.30 -26.65
C ALA A 327 -14.53 -14.67 -27.37
N VAL A 328 -13.76 -13.83 -26.66
CA VAL A 328 -12.52 -13.23 -27.16
C VAL A 328 -11.42 -14.29 -27.21
N SER A 329 -11.34 -15.16 -26.21
CA SER A 329 -10.40 -16.28 -26.19
C SER A 329 -10.61 -17.22 -27.39
N SER A 330 -11.86 -17.55 -27.74
CA SER A 330 -12.19 -18.35 -28.94
C SER A 330 -11.65 -17.71 -30.23
N GLN A 331 -11.83 -16.39 -30.38
CA GLN A 331 -11.32 -15.67 -31.56
C GLN A 331 -9.79 -15.63 -31.59
N MET A 332 -9.16 -15.44 -30.44
CA MET A 332 -7.69 -15.42 -30.34
C MET A 332 -7.10 -16.80 -30.60
N LEU A 333 -7.73 -17.87 -30.12
CA LEU A 333 -7.34 -19.25 -30.42
C LEU A 333 -7.52 -19.58 -31.90
N TYR A 334 -8.64 -19.17 -32.51
CA TYR A 334 -8.84 -19.30 -33.96
C TYR A 334 -7.76 -18.58 -34.76
N LYS A 335 -7.41 -17.35 -34.37
CA LYS A 335 -6.30 -16.60 -35.00
C LYS A 335 -4.95 -17.30 -34.80
N LEU A 336 -4.68 -17.81 -33.61
CA LEU A 336 -3.46 -18.54 -33.30
C LEU A 336 -3.33 -19.83 -34.12
N ALA A 337 -4.44 -20.53 -34.34
CA ALA A 337 -4.49 -21.75 -35.16
C ALA A 337 -4.17 -21.47 -36.63
N ASN A 338 -4.61 -20.31 -37.15
CA ASN A 338 -4.53 -19.95 -38.56
C ASN A 338 -3.44 -18.92 -38.88
N GLN A 339 -2.51 -18.68 -37.95
CA GLN A 339 -1.45 -17.70 -38.14
C GLN A 339 -0.40 -18.18 -39.16
N PRO A 340 0.27 -17.26 -39.88
CA PRO A 340 1.39 -17.61 -40.76
C PRO A 340 2.51 -18.32 -40.00
N GLY A 341 2.96 -19.47 -40.51
CA GLY A 341 4.00 -20.29 -39.88
C GLY A 341 3.47 -21.32 -38.86
N GLY A 342 2.15 -21.51 -38.78
CA GLY A 342 1.52 -22.56 -37.97
C GLY A 342 1.41 -22.22 -36.48
N PHE A 343 0.92 -23.19 -35.70
CA PHE A 343 0.73 -23.02 -34.26
C PHE A 343 2.07 -22.73 -33.55
N LYS A 344 2.02 -21.78 -32.60
CA LYS A 344 3.11 -21.51 -31.65
C LYS A 344 2.53 -21.44 -30.24
N PRO A 345 3.21 -22.00 -29.22
CA PRO A 345 2.76 -21.90 -27.85
C PRO A 345 2.55 -20.45 -27.42
N ALA A 346 1.47 -20.20 -26.71
CA ALA A 346 1.09 -18.85 -26.32
C ALA A 346 0.33 -18.82 -25.00
N ARG A 347 0.45 -17.70 -24.30
CA ARG A 347 -0.24 -17.41 -23.04
C ARG A 347 -0.93 -16.06 -23.18
N TYR A 348 -2.23 -16.04 -23.00
CA TYR A 348 -3.02 -14.84 -23.19
C TYR A 348 -3.96 -14.60 -22.02
N PHE A 349 -4.21 -13.34 -21.73
CA PHE A 349 -5.15 -12.94 -20.70
C PHE A 349 -5.98 -11.75 -21.13
N SER A 350 -7.09 -11.51 -20.45
CA SER A 350 -7.89 -10.30 -20.62
C SER A 350 -8.52 -9.90 -19.30
N VAL A 351 -8.77 -8.59 -19.13
CA VAL A 351 -9.55 -8.07 -18.01
C VAL A 351 -10.54 -7.06 -18.54
N ASP A 352 -11.80 -7.46 -18.63
CA ASP A 352 -12.81 -6.58 -19.21
C ASP A 352 -14.24 -6.88 -18.75
N ARG A 353 -15.14 -5.96 -19.03
CA ARG A 353 -16.54 -5.98 -18.60
C ARG A 353 -17.37 -7.00 -19.36
N VAL A 354 -18.22 -7.74 -18.66
CA VAL A 354 -19.17 -8.71 -19.20
C VAL A 354 -20.56 -8.44 -18.66
N PHE A 355 -21.59 -8.96 -19.33
CA PHE A 355 -22.98 -8.63 -19.07
C PHE A 355 -23.82 -9.89 -18.89
N ARG A 356 -24.60 -9.95 -17.83
CA ARG A 356 -25.51 -11.07 -17.55
C ARG A 356 -26.85 -10.52 -17.09
N ASN A 357 -27.94 -11.10 -17.59
CA ASN A 357 -29.29 -10.69 -17.22
C ASN A 357 -29.69 -11.28 -15.86
N GLU A 358 -28.84 -11.09 -14.86
CA GLU A 358 -29.04 -11.57 -13.50
C GLU A 358 -29.74 -10.48 -12.66
N THR A 359 -30.52 -10.92 -11.66
CA THR A 359 -31.16 -9.98 -10.73
C THR A 359 -30.10 -9.34 -9.84
N MET A 360 -30.07 -8.00 -9.81
CA MET A 360 -29.07 -7.26 -9.02
C MET A 360 -29.29 -7.41 -7.52
N ASP A 361 -28.32 -7.98 -6.80
CA ASP A 361 -28.33 -8.13 -5.35
C ASP A 361 -27.04 -7.60 -4.70
N ALA A 362 -26.77 -7.91 -3.43
CA ALA A 362 -25.57 -7.44 -2.73
C ALA A 362 -24.25 -8.07 -3.26
N THR A 363 -24.36 -9.14 -4.04
CA THR A 363 -23.29 -10.01 -4.54
C THR A 363 -23.24 -10.12 -6.06
N HIS A 364 -24.34 -9.82 -6.76
CA HIS A 364 -24.49 -9.93 -8.22
C HIS A 364 -24.84 -8.58 -8.85
N LEU A 365 -24.18 -8.30 -9.97
CA LEU A 365 -24.44 -7.14 -10.82
C LEU A 365 -24.74 -7.63 -12.24
N CYS A 366 -25.59 -6.88 -12.96
CA CYS A 366 -25.86 -7.16 -14.37
C CYS A 366 -24.65 -6.86 -15.28
N GLU A 367 -23.69 -6.08 -14.79
CA GLU A 367 -22.39 -5.86 -15.40
C GLU A 367 -21.26 -5.96 -14.36
N PHE A 368 -20.20 -6.66 -14.71
CA PHE A 368 -19.02 -6.84 -13.85
C PHE A 368 -17.77 -7.13 -14.71
N HIS A 369 -16.58 -7.12 -14.13
CA HIS A 369 -15.33 -7.36 -14.87
C HIS A 369 -14.85 -8.78 -14.66
N GLN A 370 -14.65 -9.48 -15.77
CA GLN A 370 -14.06 -10.82 -15.80
C GLN A 370 -12.57 -10.70 -16.14
N VAL A 371 -11.76 -11.40 -15.35
CA VAL A 371 -10.35 -11.67 -15.57
C VAL A 371 -10.27 -13.08 -16.12
N GLU A 372 -9.69 -13.26 -17.29
CA GLU A 372 -9.54 -14.58 -17.90
C GLU A 372 -8.14 -14.76 -18.43
N GLY A 373 -7.61 -15.97 -18.28
CA GLY A 373 -6.31 -16.37 -18.82
C GLY A 373 -6.38 -17.75 -19.45
N TRP A 374 -5.56 -17.98 -20.47
CA TRP A 374 -5.36 -19.30 -21.06
C TRP A 374 -3.92 -19.51 -21.55
N VAL A 375 -3.49 -20.77 -21.54
CA VAL A 375 -2.19 -21.22 -22.06
C VAL A 375 -2.45 -22.30 -23.08
N ALA A 376 -1.95 -22.12 -24.30
CA ALA A 376 -1.95 -23.12 -25.35
C ALA A 376 -0.53 -23.63 -25.56
N ASP A 377 -0.32 -24.92 -25.38
CA ASP A 377 0.98 -25.57 -25.58
C ASP A 377 0.78 -27.07 -25.86
N TYR A 378 1.86 -27.75 -26.21
CA TYR A 378 1.86 -29.18 -26.45
C TYR A 378 1.72 -29.96 -25.14
N ASN A 379 0.82 -30.94 -25.12
CA ASN A 379 0.68 -31.94 -24.05
C ASN A 379 0.41 -31.38 -22.64
N LEU A 380 -0.22 -30.20 -22.52
CA LEU A 380 -0.62 -29.66 -21.22
C LEU A 380 -1.52 -30.63 -20.44
N SER A 381 -1.38 -30.60 -19.12
CA SER A 381 -2.11 -31.41 -18.16
C SER A 381 -2.95 -30.55 -17.22
N LEU A 382 -3.84 -31.20 -16.48
CA LEU A 382 -4.60 -30.55 -15.41
C LEU A 382 -3.70 -29.95 -14.31
N GLY A 383 -2.52 -30.56 -14.09
CA GLY A 383 -1.53 -30.07 -13.14
C GLY A 383 -0.94 -28.72 -13.55
N ASP A 384 -0.74 -28.49 -14.86
CA ASP A 384 -0.26 -27.21 -15.38
C ASP A 384 -1.29 -26.09 -15.16
N LEU A 385 -2.58 -26.41 -15.28
CA LEU A 385 -3.67 -25.48 -14.97
C LEU A 385 -3.66 -25.09 -13.49
N ILE A 386 -3.61 -26.08 -12.60
CA ILE A 386 -3.57 -25.84 -11.15
C ILE A 386 -2.34 -25.01 -10.79
N GLY A 387 -1.14 -25.38 -11.25
CA GLY A 387 0.09 -24.65 -10.98
C GLY A 387 0.05 -23.21 -11.51
N THR A 388 -0.58 -22.99 -12.67
CA THR A 388 -0.77 -21.63 -13.23
C THR A 388 -1.70 -20.80 -12.35
N ILE A 389 -2.84 -21.36 -11.93
CA ILE A 389 -3.82 -20.68 -11.07
C ILE A 389 -3.22 -20.40 -9.69
N GLU A 390 -2.56 -21.36 -9.07
CA GLU A 390 -1.90 -21.20 -7.76
C GLU A 390 -0.82 -20.11 -7.84
N THR A 391 0.00 -20.10 -8.88
CA THR A 391 1.01 -19.05 -9.08
C THR A 391 0.37 -17.66 -9.21
N PHE A 392 -0.72 -17.55 -9.97
CA PHE A 392 -1.46 -16.30 -10.14
C PHE A 392 -2.10 -15.82 -8.83
N LEU A 393 -2.83 -16.71 -8.16
CA LEU A 393 -3.61 -16.39 -6.96
C LEU A 393 -2.71 -16.15 -5.73
N ASN A 394 -1.58 -16.84 -5.63
CA ASN A 394 -0.57 -16.56 -4.60
C ASN A 394 0.00 -15.15 -4.73
N LYS A 395 0.28 -14.69 -5.97
CA LYS A 395 0.79 -13.33 -6.22
C LYS A 395 -0.20 -12.22 -5.85
N ILE A 396 -1.50 -12.50 -5.81
CA ILE A 396 -2.53 -11.54 -5.34
C ILE A 396 -2.86 -11.69 -3.85
N GLY A 397 -2.21 -12.61 -3.14
CA GLY A 397 -2.40 -12.84 -1.69
C GLY A 397 -3.49 -13.83 -1.32
N ILE A 398 -4.00 -14.65 -2.25
CA ILE A 398 -4.93 -15.76 -1.96
C ILE A 398 -4.14 -17.07 -2.00
N THR A 399 -3.77 -17.55 -0.81
CA THR A 399 -2.86 -18.71 -0.67
C THR A 399 -3.57 -20.02 -0.35
N GLU A 400 -4.73 -19.97 0.28
CA GLU A 400 -5.52 -21.16 0.61
C GLU A 400 -6.53 -21.44 -0.50
N LEU A 401 -6.21 -22.39 -1.37
CA LEU A 401 -7.00 -22.75 -2.53
C LEU A 401 -7.53 -24.18 -2.44
N ARG A 402 -8.73 -24.39 -2.97
CA ARG A 402 -9.32 -25.71 -3.22
C ARG A 402 -9.91 -25.74 -4.62
N PHE A 403 -9.74 -26.87 -5.28
CA PHE A 403 -10.30 -27.13 -6.59
C PHE A 403 -11.41 -28.16 -6.46
N LYS A 404 -12.59 -27.85 -6.99
CA LYS A 404 -13.74 -28.75 -6.98
C LYS A 404 -14.09 -29.09 -8.42
N PRO A 405 -14.22 -30.38 -8.79
CA PRO A 405 -14.68 -30.77 -10.12
C PRO A 405 -16.01 -30.08 -10.45
N ALA A 406 -16.09 -29.55 -11.65
CA ALA A 406 -17.25 -28.80 -12.13
C ALA A 406 -17.59 -29.23 -13.56
N PHE A 407 -18.69 -28.68 -14.08
CA PHE A 407 -19.07 -28.85 -15.47
C PHE A 407 -19.07 -27.49 -16.15
N ASN A 408 -18.30 -27.35 -17.22
CA ASN A 408 -18.50 -26.29 -18.20
C ASN A 408 -18.63 -26.94 -19.58
N PRO A 409 -19.55 -26.47 -20.45
CA PRO A 409 -19.76 -27.06 -21.77
C PRO A 409 -18.50 -27.15 -22.63
N TYR A 410 -17.59 -26.19 -22.47
CA TYR A 410 -16.42 -26.00 -23.31
C TYR A 410 -15.10 -26.49 -22.69
N THR A 411 -15.12 -27.09 -21.48
CA THR A 411 -13.91 -27.69 -20.89
C THR A 411 -14.13 -29.12 -20.41
N GLU A 412 -13.11 -29.96 -20.58
CA GLU A 412 -13.05 -31.30 -20.00
C GLU A 412 -11.58 -31.70 -19.79
N PRO A 413 -11.10 -31.89 -18.54
CA PRO A 413 -11.80 -31.68 -17.27
C PRO A 413 -12.01 -30.20 -16.90
N SER A 414 -12.97 -29.93 -16.00
CA SER A 414 -13.26 -28.59 -15.43
C SER A 414 -13.17 -28.58 -13.91
N MET A 415 -12.83 -27.42 -13.33
CA MET A 415 -12.81 -27.20 -11.89
C MET A 415 -13.20 -25.77 -11.48
N GLU A 416 -14.03 -25.67 -10.45
CA GLU A 416 -14.26 -24.45 -9.67
C GLU A 416 -13.06 -24.19 -8.75
N ILE A 417 -12.74 -22.91 -8.56
CA ILE A 417 -11.65 -22.44 -7.72
C ILE A 417 -12.25 -21.79 -6.47
N PHE A 418 -11.92 -22.33 -5.31
CA PHE A 418 -12.33 -21.81 -4.01
C PHE A 418 -11.14 -21.21 -3.28
N GLY A 419 -11.30 -20.00 -2.74
CA GLY A 419 -10.36 -19.36 -1.82
C GLY A 419 -10.93 -19.32 -0.41
N TYR A 420 -10.09 -19.52 0.61
CA TYR A 420 -10.53 -19.34 2.00
C TYR A 420 -10.62 -17.85 2.36
N HIS A 421 -11.78 -17.41 2.85
CA HIS A 421 -11.97 -16.04 3.31
C HIS A 421 -11.65 -15.95 4.82
N PRO A 422 -10.61 -15.21 5.25
CA PRO A 422 -10.17 -15.20 6.65
C PRO A 422 -11.22 -14.58 7.59
N ASP A 423 -11.85 -13.46 7.20
CA ASP A 423 -12.84 -12.79 8.06
C ASP A 423 -14.17 -13.57 8.16
N LEU A 424 -14.65 -14.13 7.04
CA LEU A 424 -15.89 -14.91 6.99
C LEU A 424 -15.70 -16.38 7.42
N LYS A 425 -14.45 -16.81 7.63
CA LYS A 425 -14.04 -18.18 7.99
C LYS A 425 -14.70 -19.26 7.12
N LYS A 426 -14.84 -18.99 5.83
CA LYS A 426 -15.53 -19.86 4.88
C LYS A 426 -14.82 -19.94 3.54
N TRP A 427 -14.94 -21.10 2.89
CA TRP A 427 -14.53 -21.28 1.50
C TRP A 427 -15.50 -20.53 0.60
N THR A 428 -14.98 -19.67 -0.25
CA THR A 428 -15.76 -18.87 -1.19
C THR A 428 -15.28 -19.16 -2.60
N GLU A 429 -16.22 -19.38 -3.51
CA GLU A 429 -15.91 -19.53 -4.93
C GLU A 429 -15.37 -18.20 -5.47
N ILE A 430 -14.16 -18.23 -6.01
CA ILE A 430 -13.48 -17.04 -6.56
C ILE A 430 -13.37 -17.11 -8.08
N GLY A 431 -13.44 -18.30 -8.68
CA GLY A 431 -13.35 -18.46 -10.13
C GLY A 431 -13.68 -19.87 -10.60
N ASN A 432 -13.57 -20.07 -11.91
CA ASN A 432 -13.80 -21.33 -12.61
C ASN A 432 -12.70 -21.55 -13.66
N SER A 433 -12.42 -22.80 -14.02
CA SER A 433 -11.32 -23.16 -14.92
C SER A 433 -11.52 -24.53 -15.55
N GLY A 434 -10.72 -24.86 -16.56
CA GLY A 434 -10.68 -26.19 -17.15
C GLY A 434 -9.76 -26.27 -18.37
N MET A 435 -9.73 -27.44 -18.98
CA MET A 435 -9.01 -27.70 -20.23
C MET A 435 -9.99 -27.63 -21.40
N PHE A 436 -9.75 -26.79 -22.41
CA PHE A 436 -10.67 -26.66 -23.53
C PHE A 436 -10.83 -27.98 -24.27
N ARG A 437 -12.08 -28.29 -24.61
CA ARG A 437 -12.47 -29.52 -25.28
C ARG A 437 -11.84 -29.65 -26.67
N PRO A 438 -11.47 -30.86 -27.13
CA PRO A 438 -11.05 -31.07 -28.51
C PRO A 438 -12.11 -30.62 -29.52
N GLU A 439 -13.40 -30.78 -29.22
CA GLU A 439 -14.48 -30.35 -30.11
C GLU A 439 -14.54 -28.83 -30.32
N MET A 440 -13.99 -28.06 -29.37
CA MET A 440 -13.79 -26.62 -29.54
C MET A 440 -12.52 -26.34 -30.37
N LEU A 441 -11.41 -27.03 -30.05
CA LEU A 441 -10.09 -26.69 -30.60
C LEU A 441 -9.83 -27.23 -32.01
N ARG A 442 -10.30 -28.44 -32.32
CA ARG A 442 -10.01 -29.12 -33.61
C ARG A 442 -10.67 -28.41 -34.80
N PRO A 443 -11.93 -27.95 -34.73
CA PRO A 443 -12.52 -27.15 -35.81
C PRO A 443 -11.79 -25.83 -36.07
N MET A 444 -11.08 -25.27 -35.08
CA MET A 444 -10.27 -24.05 -35.27
C MET A 444 -9.04 -24.30 -36.13
N GLY A 445 -8.55 -25.55 -36.22
CA GLY A 445 -7.33 -25.94 -36.93
C GLY A 445 -6.13 -26.21 -36.02
N LEU A 446 -6.32 -26.34 -34.70
CA LEU A 446 -5.21 -26.62 -33.78
C LEU A 446 -4.73 -28.08 -33.88
N PRO A 447 -3.41 -28.35 -33.89
CA PRO A 447 -2.84 -29.71 -33.94
C PRO A 447 -3.28 -30.61 -32.79
N GLU A 448 -3.37 -31.94 -33.01
CA GLU A 448 -3.94 -32.90 -32.04
C GLU A 448 -3.18 -32.99 -30.71
N ASP A 449 -1.88 -32.74 -30.72
CA ASP A 449 -1.00 -32.72 -29.54
C ASP A 449 -1.03 -31.39 -28.78
N VAL A 450 -1.64 -30.34 -29.35
CA VAL A 450 -1.89 -29.07 -28.68
C VAL A 450 -3.11 -29.17 -27.77
N ARG A 451 -2.94 -28.70 -26.54
CA ARG A 451 -3.97 -28.59 -25.51
C ARG A 451 -3.99 -27.17 -24.99
N VAL A 452 -5.15 -26.73 -24.53
CA VAL A 452 -5.34 -25.37 -23.99
C VAL A 452 -5.96 -25.46 -22.61
N ILE A 453 -5.29 -24.86 -21.63
CA ILE A 453 -5.78 -24.73 -20.25
C ILE A 453 -6.24 -23.30 -20.04
N ALA A 454 -7.38 -23.09 -19.37
CA ALA A 454 -7.97 -21.78 -19.20
C ALA A 454 -8.62 -21.61 -17.82
N TRP A 455 -8.69 -20.38 -17.34
CA TRP A 455 -9.37 -20.01 -16.10
C TRP A 455 -9.96 -18.61 -16.19
N GLY A 456 -11.01 -18.37 -15.40
CA GLY A 456 -11.68 -17.08 -15.30
C GLY A 456 -12.17 -16.80 -13.88
N LEU A 457 -12.10 -15.53 -13.48
CA LEU A 457 -12.59 -15.05 -12.19
C LEU A 457 -13.12 -13.61 -12.28
N SER A 458 -13.98 -13.23 -11.33
CA SER A 458 -14.44 -11.83 -11.21
C SER A 458 -13.32 -10.96 -10.62
N LEU A 459 -13.22 -9.72 -11.07
CA LEU A 459 -12.32 -8.72 -10.47
C LEU A 459 -12.89 -8.15 -9.17
N GLU A 460 -14.22 -8.05 -9.07
CA GLU A 460 -14.95 -7.47 -7.95
C GLU A 460 -14.78 -8.32 -6.69
N ARG A 461 -14.93 -9.65 -6.78
CA ARG A 461 -14.84 -10.54 -5.59
C ARG A 461 -13.49 -10.42 -4.86
N PRO A 462 -12.31 -10.55 -5.51
CA PRO A 462 -11.02 -10.32 -4.86
C PRO A 462 -10.86 -8.89 -4.33
N THR A 463 -11.37 -7.90 -5.05
CA THR A 463 -11.30 -6.49 -4.62
C THR A 463 -12.11 -6.25 -3.34
N MET A 464 -13.29 -6.85 -3.24
CA MET A 464 -14.14 -6.79 -2.05
C MET A 464 -13.45 -7.43 -0.84
N ILE A 465 -12.80 -8.58 -1.04
CA ILE A 465 -12.02 -9.26 0.02
C ILE A 465 -10.84 -8.37 0.45
N LYS A 466 -10.05 -7.86 -0.51
CA LYS A 466 -8.85 -7.05 -0.25
C LYS A 466 -9.14 -5.76 0.51
N TYR A 467 -10.24 -5.07 0.19
CA TYR A 467 -10.62 -3.79 0.81
C TYR A 467 -11.75 -3.90 1.84
N ARG A 468 -12.11 -5.13 2.26
CA ARG A 468 -13.16 -5.41 3.23
C ARG A 468 -14.48 -4.68 2.90
N ILE A 469 -14.97 -4.89 1.68
CA ILE A 469 -16.23 -4.33 1.17
C ILE A 469 -17.29 -5.43 1.21
N ASN A 470 -18.40 -5.18 1.90
CA ASN A 470 -19.46 -6.18 2.10
C ASN A 470 -20.53 -6.16 1.00
N ASN A 471 -20.66 -5.07 0.24
CA ASN A 471 -21.67 -4.89 -0.79
C ASN A 471 -21.01 -4.41 -2.09
N ILE A 472 -21.22 -5.16 -3.18
CA ILE A 472 -20.60 -4.89 -4.48
C ILE A 472 -20.98 -3.51 -5.06
N ARG A 473 -22.16 -2.99 -4.69
CA ARG A 473 -22.65 -1.67 -5.14
C ARG A 473 -21.90 -0.49 -4.53
N ASP A 474 -21.23 -0.72 -3.40
CA ASP A 474 -20.37 0.27 -2.76
C ASP A 474 -18.98 0.33 -3.44
N LEU A 475 -18.66 -0.71 -4.22
CA LEU A 475 -17.42 -0.81 -4.99
C LEU A 475 -17.60 -0.34 -6.43
N PHE A 476 -18.73 -0.63 -7.08
CA PHE A 476 -18.92 -0.32 -8.49
C PHE A 476 -20.33 0.23 -8.77
N GLY A 477 -20.39 1.31 -9.55
CA GLY A 477 -21.61 2.00 -9.95
C GLY A 477 -21.65 3.46 -9.55
N HIS A 478 -22.74 4.16 -9.89
CA HIS A 478 -22.89 5.59 -9.63
C HIS A 478 -23.12 5.94 -8.14
N LYS A 479 -23.30 4.94 -7.27
CA LYS A 479 -23.54 5.11 -5.83
C LYS A 479 -22.28 4.98 -4.96
N VAL A 480 -21.11 4.81 -5.58
CA VAL A 480 -19.83 4.67 -4.86
C VAL A 480 -19.52 5.92 -4.04
N GLU A 481 -19.15 5.73 -2.77
CA GLU A 481 -18.75 6.82 -1.89
C GLU A 481 -17.34 7.35 -2.23
N MET A 482 -17.28 8.60 -2.70
CA MET A 482 -16.01 9.23 -3.08
C MET A 482 -15.01 9.35 -1.92
N ALA A 483 -15.49 9.54 -0.69
CA ALA A 483 -14.65 9.61 0.50
C ALA A 483 -13.84 8.31 0.72
N ARG A 484 -14.44 7.16 0.39
CA ARG A 484 -13.77 5.86 0.45
C ARG A 484 -12.67 5.77 -0.60
N THR A 485 -12.93 6.19 -1.84
CA THR A 485 -11.91 6.24 -2.90
C THR A 485 -10.68 7.09 -2.51
N ARG A 486 -10.87 8.14 -1.70
CA ARG A 486 -9.78 9.00 -1.21
C ARG A 486 -8.92 8.37 -0.12
N THR A 487 -9.51 7.48 0.67
CA THR A 487 -8.90 6.87 1.85
C THR A 487 -8.37 5.46 1.57
N VAL A 488 -8.75 4.87 0.44
CA VAL A 488 -8.26 3.55 0.04
C VAL A 488 -6.74 3.61 -0.17
N PRO A 489 -5.95 2.85 0.61
CA PRO A 489 -4.50 2.86 0.53
C PRO A 489 -4.02 2.42 -0.86
N ILE A 490 -2.72 2.60 -1.13
CA ILE A 490 -2.10 1.98 -2.29
C ILE A 490 -2.26 0.46 -2.11
N SER A 491 -2.79 -0.26 -3.10
CA SER A 491 -3.06 -1.71 -3.00
C SER A 491 -1.81 -2.57 -2.76
N ARG A 492 -0.63 -1.95 -2.66
CA ARG A 492 0.67 -2.60 -2.51
C ARG A 492 1.05 -2.91 -1.07
N ASP A 493 0.43 -2.28 -0.07
CA ASP A 493 0.86 -2.40 1.33
C ASP A 493 -0.32 -2.23 2.29
N THR A 494 -0.81 -3.31 2.89
CA THR A 494 -1.85 -3.24 3.95
C THR A 494 -1.57 -4.19 5.12
N THR A 495 -0.30 -4.47 5.44
CA THR A 495 0.04 -5.26 6.63
C THR A 495 1.08 -4.56 7.51
N SER A 496 0.71 -3.49 8.22
CA SER A 496 1.23 -3.23 9.58
C SER A 496 0.56 -2.03 10.26
N ASP A 497 0.40 -2.17 11.58
CA ASP A 497 -0.19 -1.23 12.55
C ASP A 497 0.90 -0.26 13.08
N ASP A 498 0.54 1.01 13.30
CA ASP A 498 1.44 2.12 13.59
C ASP A 498 1.34 2.57 15.06
N SER A 499 2.40 2.40 15.86
CA SER A 499 2.86 3.44 16.80
C SER A 499 4.15 3.09 17.59
N LYS A 500 5.08 4.05 17.56
CA LYS A 500 6.12 4.44 18.55
C LYS A 500 7.58 3.92 18.44
N VAL A 501 8.41 4.95 18.18
CA VAL A 501 9.78 5.32 18.66
C VAL A 501 10.96 4.40 18.29
N ILE A 502 12.02 5.06 17.81
CA ILE A 502 13.21 4.52 17.12
C ILE A 502 14.40 4.43 18.10
N PRO A 503 15.02 3.24 18.25
CA PRO A 503 16.41 3.15 18.70
C PRO A 503 17.31 2.29 17.78
N GLN A 504 18.62 2.50 17.91
CA GLN A 504 19.71 1.99 17.05
C GLN A 504 19.87 0.47 17.01
N VAL A 505 20.22 -0.02 15.81
CA VAL A 505 20.58 -1.42 15.50
C VAL A 505 22.09 -1.58 15.70
N ASN A 506 22.51 -2.39 16.66
CA ASN A 506 23.93 -2.69 16.88
C ASN A 506 24.33 -3.99 16.18
N PHE A 507 25.35 -3.91 15.33
CA PHE A 507 26.01 -5.06 14.70
C PHE A 507 26.97 -5.71 15.70
N THR A 508 26.61 -6.87 16.25
CA THR A 508 27.49 -7.59 17.18
C THR A 508 28.34 -8.63 16.46
N ASN A 509 29.60 -8.27 16.31
CA ASN A 509 30.81 -9.08 16.28
C ASN A 509 30.98 -10.19 15.23
N ALA A 510 31.53 -9.81 14.08
CA ALA A 510 32.53 -10.61 13.37
C ALA A 510 33.92 -9.94 13.39
N LEU A 511 34.18 -8.93 14.24
CA LEU A 511 35.36 -8.07 14.06
C LEU A 511 36.06 -7.46 15.28
N ASN A 512 35.64 -7.63 16.54
CA ASN A 512 36.25 -6.98 17.72
C ASN A 512 36.65 -5.51 17.49
N TYR A 513 35.95 -4.79 16.61
CA TYR A 513 36.36 -3.51 16.10
C TYR A 513 35.52 -2.43 16.76
N ILE A 514 36.20 -1.58 17.54
CA ILE A 514 35.60 -0.51 18.31
C ILE A 514 36.40 0.77 18.04
N GLY A 515 36.33 1.27 16.79
CA GLY A 515 36.66 2.67 16.46
C GLY A 515 37.92 2.97 15.61
N ASN A 516 37.73 3.97 14.74
CA ASN A 516 38.62 5.04 14.25
C ASN A 516 39.98 4.80 13.56
N GLU A 517 40.25 3.68 12.90
CA GLU A 517 41.35 3.62 11.90
C GLU A 517 40.93 2.98 10.56
N SER A 518 41.65 3.34 9.48
CA SER A 518 41.32 2.96 8.09
C SER A 518 41.34 1.44 7.86
N MET A 519 40.30 0.92 7.21
CA MET A 519 40.11 -0.50 6.91
C MET A 519 41.16 -1.05 5.93
N THR A 520 41.71 -2.23 6.22
CA THR A 520 42.59 -3.01 5.33
C THR A 520 41.80 -3.99 4.45
N ASP A 521 42.37 -4.43 3.32
CA ASP A 521 41.72 -5.23 2.27
C ASP A 521 41.05 -6.54 2.77
N MET A 522 41.59 -7.13 3.84
CA MET A 522 41.02 -8.34 4.48
C MET A 522 39.65 -8.08 5.12
N ASN A 523 39.37 -6.82 5.51
CA ASN A 523 38.09 -6.42 6.07
C ASN A 523 37.04 -6.14 4.99
N ILE A 524 37.42 -5.96 3.72
CA ILE A 524 36.48 -5.85 2.59
C ILE A 524 35.92 -7.23 2.25
N GLU A 525 36.76 -8.27 2.27
CA GLU A 525 36.30 -9.67 2.17
C GLU A 525 35.39 -10.04 3.34
N HIS A 526 35.77 -9.71 4.58
CA HIS A 526 34.92 -9.98 5.76
C HIS A 526 33.66 -9.10 5.83
N PHE A 527 33.65 -7.87 5.29
CA PHE A 527 32.44 -7.05 5.18
C PHE A 527 31.44 -7.65 4.17
N ASN A 528 31.94 -8.19 3.05
CA ASN A 528 31.13 -8.93 2.08
C ASN A 528 30.59 -10.25 2.66
N GLU A 529 31.28 -10.84 3.63
CA GLU A 529 30.81 -11.99 4.41
C GLU A 529 29.80 -11.59 5.51
N ALA A 530 30.02 -10.47 6.21
CA ALA A 530 29.15 -9.94 7.27
C ALA A 530 27.77 -9.52 6.76
N MET A 531 27.67 -9.11 5.48
CA MET A 531 26.40 -8.78 4.81
C MET A 531 25.44 -9.98 4.64
N GLN A 532 25.80 -11.17 5.13
CA GLN A 532 24.98 -12.37 5.00
C GLN A 532 24.28 -12.81 6.29
N PHE A 533 24.71 -12.34 7.46
CA PHE A 533 24.13 -12.76 8.74
C PHE A 533 24.18 -11.66 9.80
N VAL A 534 23.00 -11.24 10.26
CA VAL A 534 22.84 -10.44 11.48
C VAL A 534 22.11 -11.30 12.51
N SER A 535 22.66 -11.40 13.72
CA SER A 535 22.18 -12.30 14.77
C SER A 535 21.59 -11.54 15.97
N PHE A 536 20.74 -12.24 16.71
CA PHE A 536 20.25 -11.83 18.02
C PHE A 536 20.65 -12.95 18.99
N SER A 537 21.45 -12.64 20.02
CA SER A 537 21.77 -13.62 21.07
C SER A 537 20.74 -13.52 22.21
N SER A 538 20.30 -14.67 22.72
CA SER A 538 19.25 -14.78 23.74
C SER A 538 19.74 -14.62 25.18
N ASN A 539 21.03 -14.36 25.42
CA ASN A 539 21.64 -14.53 26.74
C ASN A 539 21.87 -13.26 27.57
N ASP A 540 21.53 -12.07 27.08
CA ASP A 540 21.55 -10.86 27.92
C ASP A 540 20.12 -10.39 28.22
N SER A 541 19.68 -10.72 29.44
CA SER A 541 18.36 -10.41 30.01
C SER A 541 18.11 -8.90 30.24
N ASN A 542 18.81 -8.01 29.55
CA ASN A 542 18.64 -6.56 29.64
C ASN A 542 18.58 -5.83 28.27
N LEU A 543 18.54 -6.52 27.14
CA LEU A 543 18.40 -5.89 25.83
C LEU A 543 16.94 -5.92 25.34
N LEU A 544 16.37 -4.71 25.26
CA LEU A 544 15.01 -4.36 24.87
C LEU A 544 14.55 -5.05 23.56
N ALA A 545 13.37 -5.67 23.61
CA ALA A 545 12.83 -6.53 22.57
C ALA A 545 12.53 -5.79 21.24
N VAL A 546 13.28 -6.14 20.19
CA VAL A 546 13.01 -5.73 18.79
C VAL A 546 11.76 -6.46 18.27
N SER A 547 10.80 -5.72 17.68
CA SER A 547 9.64 -6.36 17.05
C SER A 547 10.00 -7.00 15.69
N LYS A 548 9.44 -8.18 15.39
CA LYS A 548 9.63 -8.91 14.12
C LYS A 548 9.33 -8.05 12.87
N ALA A 549 8.34 -7.16 12.96
CA ALA A 549 7.96 -6.24 11.88
C ALA A 549 9.04 -5.18 11.58
N THR A 550 9.81 -4.75 12.58
CA THR A 550 10.90 -3.79 12.41
C THR A 550 12.06 -4.40 11.63
N VAL A 551 12.42 -5.65 11.95
CA VAL A 551 13.44 -6.41 11.19
C VAL A 551 13.00 -6.61 9.74
N ILE A 552 11.72 -6.95 9.52
CA ILE A 552 11.15 -7.10 8.17
C ILE A 552 11.24 -5.78 7.37
N ARG A 553 10.86 -4.65 7.97
CA ARG A 553 10.94 -3.34 7.29
C ARG A 553 12.38 -2.89 6.99
N ALA A 554 13.33 -3.13 7.89
CA ALA A 554 14.74 -2.82 7.63
C ALA A 554 15.28 -3.62 6.44
N VAL A 555 14.89 -4.88 6.36
CA VAL A 555 15.22 -5.82 5.29
C VAL A 555 14.56 -5.45 3.95
N GLU A 556 13.34 -4.91 3.98
CA GLU A 556 12.64 -4.40 2.80
C GLU A 556 13.19 -3.05 2.30
N ARG A 557 13.70 -2.21 3.22
CA ARG A 557 14.33 -0.92 2.91
C ARG A 557 15.73 -1.08 2.33
N CYS A 558 16.50 -2.03 2.83
CA CYS A 558 17.88 -2.25 2.39
C CYS A 558 17.91 -3.10 1.12
N SER A 559 18.44 -2.53 0.04
CA SER A 559 18.55 -3.23 -1.24
C SER A 559 19.53 -4.40 -1.24
N LEU A 560 20.37 -4.59 -0.21
CA LEU A 560 21.46 -5.58 -0.19
C LEU A 560 21.29 -6.71 0.84
N ILE A 561 20.37 -6.62 1.80
CA ILE A 561 20.21 -7.65 2.82
C ILE A 561 19.36 -8.80 2.29
N HIS A 562 19.89 -10.02 2.25
CA HIS A 562 19.11 -11.18 1.80
C HIS A 562 18.17 -11.73 2.89
N GLY A 563 18.57 -11.69 4.16
CA GLY A 563 17.71 -12.09 5.27
C GLY A 563 18.39 -12.00 6.63
N PHE A 564 17.57 -12.03 7.68
CA PHE A 564 18.02 -12.03 9.08
C PHE A 564 17.76 -13.38 9.73
N TYR A 565 18.64 -13.76 10.66
CA TYR A 565 18.60 -15.04 11.34
C TYR A 565 18.72 -14.86 12.85
N GLU A 566 17.90 -15.58 13.58
CA GLU A 566 18.02 -15.75 15.03
C GLU A 566 18.85 -17.00 15.28
N ILE A 567 19.94 -16.88 16.04
CA ILE A 567 20.76 -18.03 16.43
C ILE A 567 20.10 -18.69 17.63
N VAL A 568 19.81 -19.98 17.50
CA VAL A 568 19.06 -20.77 18.48
C VAL A 568 20.01 -21.63 19.31
N ALA A 569 21.01 -22.25 18.68
CA ALA A 569 22.02 -23.04 19.36
C ALA A 569 23.32 -23.05 18.56
N SER A 570 24.45 -23.29 19.23
CA SER A 570 25.75 -23.51 18.59
C SER A 570 26.53 -24.60 19.31
N SER A 571 27.24 -25.45 18.55
CA SER A 571 28.10 -26.51 19.08
C SER A 571 29.19 -26.89 18.06
N ASP A 572 30.24 -27.57 18.51
CA ASP A 572 31.21 -28.25 17.64
C ASP A 572 30.64 -29.53 17.03
N LYS A 573 29.61 -30.13 17.66
CA LYS A 573 28.93 -31.35 17.21
C LYS A 573 27.50 -31.07 16.77
N LEU A 574 27.06 -31.80 15.75
CA LEU A 574 25.73 -31.65 15.17
C LEU A 574 24.64 -32.17 16.11
N ASP A 575 24.92 -33.30 16.78
CA ASP A 575 23.97 -33.99 17.67
C ASP A 575 23.61 -33.16 18.91
N ASP A 576 24.50 -32.28 19.36
CA ASP A 576 24.28 -31.45 20.55
C ASP A 576 23.32 -30.28 20.28
N LEU A 577 23.11 -29.90 19.01
CA LEU A 577 22.34 -28.70 18.66
C LEU A 577 20.88 -28.77 19.08
N ALA A 578 20.27 -29.96 19.00
CA ALA A 578 18.87 -30.15 19.38
C ALA A 578 18.68 -29.96 20.88
N ASP A 579 19.53 -30.60 21.68
CA ASP A 579 19.46 -30.53 23.14
C ASP A 579 19.78 -29.12 23.66
N LEU A 580 20.80 -28.46 23.07
CA LEU A 580 21.14 -27.08 23.41
C LEU A 580 20.00 -26.12 23.05
N ALA A 581 19.40 -26.25 21.86
CA ALA A 581 18.26 -25.43 21.47
C ALA A 581 17.06 -25.59 22.41
N ILE A 582 16.76 -26.81 22.84
CA ILE A 582 15.69 -27.07 23.81
C ILE A 582 16.03 -26.47 25.17
N LYS A 583 17.27 -26.66 25.64
CA LYS A 583 17.75 -26.18 26.94
C LYS A 583 17.75 -24.65 27.03
N ASP A 584 18.14 -23.97 25.95
CA ASP A 584 18.27 -22.51 25.88
C ASP A 584 16.94 -21.81 25.55
N GLY A 585 15.82 -22.55 25.51
CA GLY A 585 14.49 -22.01 25.21
C GLY A 585 14.32 -21.57 23.75
N GLY A 586 15.18 -22.08 22.88
CA GLY A 586 15.14 -21.87 21.44
C GLY A 586 13.87 -22.44 20.82
N PHE A 587 13.25 -21.66 19.93
CA PHE A 587 11.93 -21.99 19.35
C PHE A 587 10.80 -22.14 20.38
N SER A 588 10.90 -21.52 21.56
CA SER A 588 9.85 -21.57 22.60
C SER A 588 8.49 -21.02 22.15
N ASP A 589 8.45 -20.22 21.08
CA ASP A 589 7.21 -19.77 20.44
C ASP A 589 6.57 -20.84 19.53
N LEU A 590 7.27 -21.94 19.26
CA LEU A 590 6.69 -23.15 18.68
C LEU A 590 6.15 -24.03 19.82
N TYR A 591 4.83 -24.18 19.87
CA TYR A 591 4.12 -24.90 20.95
C TYR A 591 4.44 -26.41 20.98
N GLU A 592 4.52 -27.02 22.16
CA GLU A 592 4.76 -28.47 22.28
C GLU A 592 3.57 -29.31 21.77
N GLY A 593 3.87 -30.39 21.03
CA GLY A 593 2.90 -31.42 20.64
C GLY A 593 2.01 -31.06 19.45
N GLY A 594 0.77 -31.59 19.42
CA GLY A 594 -0.15 -31.47 18.28
C GLY A 594 -0.61 -30.05 17.93
N ALA A 595 -0.25 -29.05 18.74
CA ALA A 595 -0.57 -27.63 18.52
C ALA A 595 0.05 -27.06 17.23
N ASN A 596 1.16 -27.63 16.78
CA ASN A 596 1.87 -27.20 15.57
C ASN A 596 1.64 -28.11 14.35
N GLU A 597 0.68 -29.04 14.39
CA GLU A 597 0.39 -29.97 13.26
C GLU A 597 0.09 -29.26 11.92
N LYS A 598 -0.33 -27.99 12.01
CA LYS A 598 -0.60 -27.13 10.85
C LYS A 598 0.57 -26.23 10.46
N ALA A 599 1.53 -26.01 11.36
CA ALA A 599 2.72 -25.25 11.06
C ALA A 599 3.59 -26.04 10.07
N THR A 600 4.09 -25.34 9.07
CA THR A 600 4.98 -25.89 8.08
C THR A 600 6.40 -25.41 8.33
N TRP A 601 7.36 -26.31 8.18
CA TRP A 601 8.76 -25.96 8.39
C TRP A 601 9.61 -26.54 7.27
N CYS A 602 10.76 -25.90 7.03
CA CYS A 602 11.78 -26.49 6.17
C CYS A 602 13.12 -26.36 6.84
N PHE A 603 13.90 -27.40 6.65
CA PHE A 603 15.27 -27.48 7.10
C PHE A 603 16.20 -27.27 5.91
N ARG A 604 17.25 -26.47 6.11
CA ARG A 604 18.30 -26.24 5.13
C ARG A 604 19.65 -26.30 5.82
N ALA A 605 20.54 -27.16 5.36
CA ALA A 605 21.92 -27.13 5.78
C ALA A 605 22.77 -26.40 4.75
N ARG A 606 23.64 -25.54 5.24
CA ARG A 606 24.63 -24.81 4.45
C ARG A 606 26.01 -25.12 5.01
N MET A 607 26.93 -25.47 4.13
CA MET A 607 28.32 -25.72 4.48
C MET A 607 29.13 -24.47 4.15
N TYR A 608 29.90 -24.03 5.12
CA TYR A 608 30.89 -22.98 5.06
C TYR A 608 32.25 -23.66 5.30
N ASN A 609 33.21 -23.31 4.45
CA ASN A 609 34.61 -23.74 4.47
C ASN A 609 34.89 -25.24 4.80
N SER A 610 35.04 -26.10 3.78
CA SER A 610 35.74 -27.38 3.95
C SER A 610 37.17 -27.28 3.41
N SER A 611 38.05 -26.62 4.16
CA SER A 611 39.47 -26.90 4.04
C SER A 611 39.68 -28.35 4.52
N VAL A 612 40.38 -29.17 3.73
CA VAL A 612 40.72 -30.59 3.98
C VAL A 612 39.74 -31.65 3.41
N ILE A 613 39.92 -31.99 2.13
CA ILE A 613 39.80 -33.38 1.67
C ILE A 613 41.22 -33.82 1.30
N PRO A 614 41.80 -34.88 1.91
CA PRO A 614 43.11 -35.39 1.53
C PRO A 614 43.11 -35.82 0.06
N GLU A 615 44.11 -35.35 -0.68
CA GLU A 615 44.37 -35.73 -2.07
C GLU A 615 44.56 -37.24 -2.17
N GLU A 616 43.73 -37.96 -2.94
CA GLU A 616 44.19 -39.23 -3.50
C GLU A 616 43.52 -39.67 -4.81
N HIS A 617 42.35 -39.16 -5.22
CA HIS A 617 41.69 -39.64 -6.43
C HIS A 617 41.10 -38.55 -7.35
N SER A 618 41.94 -37.67 -7.91
CA SER A 618 41.56 -36.96 -9.14
C SER A 618 42.75 -36.77 -10.09
N ASN A 619 42.74 -37.52 -11.19
CA ASN A 619 43.76 -37.48 -12.26
C ASN A 619 43.69 -36.22 -13.16
N LYS A 620 43.14 -35.10 -12.65
CA LYS A 620 42.96 -33.86 -13.42
C LYS A 620 43.08 -32.59 -12.58
N GLY A 621 44.09 -32.49 -11.70
CA GLY A 621 44.67 -31.20 -11.22
C GLY A 621 43.72 -30.03 -10.89
N ARG A 622 42.47 -30.30 -10.53
CA ARG A 622 41.44 -29.31 -10.20
C ARG A 622 40.69 -29.88 -9.00
N GLY A 623 41.15 -29.51 -7.81
CA GLY A 623 40.31 -29.63 -6.62
C GLY A 623 39.00 -28.89 -6.91
N LYS A 624 37.87 -29.61 -6.89
CA LYS A 624 36.57 -28.95 -6.89
C LYS A 624 36.48 -28.14 -5.61
N ARG A 625 36.77 -26.84 -5.67
CA ARG A 625 36.32 -25.89 -4.65
C ARG A 625 34.80 -25.89 -4.71
N TYR A 626 34.17 -26.60 -3.78
CA TYR A 626 32.73 -26.48 -3.56
C TYR A 626 32.47 -25.02 -3.13
N SER A 627 31.73 -24.28 -3.94
CA SER A 627 31.46 -22.87 -3.67
C SER A 627 30.65 -22.71 -2.37
N SER A 628 30.92 -21.62 -1.66
CA SER A 628 30.49 -21.20 -0.32
C SER A 628 28.98 -21.10 -0.05
N ARG A 629 28.12 -21.68 -0.89
CA ARG A 629 26.66 -21.77 -0.70
C ARG A 629 26.09 -23.11 -1.17
N THR A 630 26.93 -24.12 -1.34
CA THR A 630 26.50 -25.40 -1.92
C THR A 630 25.63 -26.16 -0.92
N ARG A 631 24.45 -26.57 -1.37
CA ARG A 631 23.55 -27.43 -0.60
C ARG A 631 24.20 -28.81 -0.47
N SER A 632 24.59 -29.21 0.73
CA SER A 632 25.14 -30.55 0.98
C SER A 632 24.01 -31.49 1.39
N MET A 633 23.61 -32.39 0.49
CA MET A 633 22.59 -33.41 0.80
C MET A 633 23.01 -34.34 1.94
N LYS A 634 24.33 -34.53 2.15
CA LYS A 634 24.88 -35.31 3.26
C LYS A 634 24.64 -34.61 4.59
N ILE A 635 25.05 -33.33 4.71
CA ILE A 635 24.83 -32.55 5.94
C ILE A 635 23.33 -32.33 6.18
N GLU A 636 22.53 -32.16 5.12
CA GLU A 636 21.07 -32.07 5.31
C GLU A 636 20.50 -33.35 5.94
N ARG A 637 20.93 -34.52 5.49
CA ARG A 637 20.53 -35.81 6.08
C ARG A 637 21.03 -35.95 7.52
N ASP A 638 22.30 -35.64 7.75
CA ASP A 638 22.92 -35.79 9.08
C ASP A 638 22.29 -34.79 10.07
N GLY A 639 22.01 -33.57 9.63
CA GLY A 639 21.35 -32.53 10.42
C GLY A 639 19.89 -32.86 10.71
N LEU A 640 19.16 -33.45 9.77
CA LEU A 640 17.81 -33.97 10.01
C LEU A 640 17.79 -35.08 11.07
N ASN A 641 18.83 -35.93 11.10
CA ASN A 641 18.95 -36.99 12.11
C ASN A 641 19.28 -36.39 13.48
N ALA A 642 20.23 -35.46 13.54
CA ALA A 642 20.63 -34.78 14.77
C ALA A 642 19.50 -33.94 15.39
N LEU A 643 18.69 -33.28 14.57
CA LEU A 643 17.56 -32.47 15.02
C LEU A 643 16.26 -33.26 15.19
N LYS A 644 16.28 -34.59 15.07
CA LYS A 644 15.08 -35.42 15.08
C LYS A 644 14.19 -35.18 16.29
N ASP A 645 14.77 -35.11 17.49
CA ASP A 645 14.00 -34.96 18.73
C ASP A 645 13.36 -33.56 18.83
N LEU A 646 14.08 -32.52 18.39
CA LEU A 646 13.54 -31.16 18.25
C LEU A 646 12.42 -31.10 17.20
N MET A 647 12.59 -31.77 16.06
CA MET A 647 11.61 -31.82 14.98
C MET A 647 10.35 -32.60 15.35
N ILE A 648 10.47 -33.66 16.15
CA ILE A 648 9.32 -34.40 16.70
C ILE A 648 8.50 -33.48 17.62
N ARG A 649 9.15 -32.66 18.45
CA ARG A 649 8.46 -31.66 19.29
C ARG A 649 7.70 -30.62 18.47
N PHE A 650 8.23 -30.22 17.31
CA PHE A 650 7.53 -29.29 16.42
C PHE A 650 6.27 -29.86 15.78
N GLY A 651 6.11 -31.18 15.62
CA GLY A 651 4.85 -31.83 15.19
C GLY A 651 4.24 -31.44 13.83
N GLY A 652 4.84 -30.48 13.09
CA GLY A 652 4.33 -29.89 11.85
C GLY A 652 4.85 -30.55 10.56
N LYS A 653 4.31 -30.13 9.41
CA LYS A 653 4.63 -30.73 8.08
C LYS A 653 5.86 -30.08 7.43
N VAL A 654 6.68 -30.89 6.76
CA VAL A 654 7.77 -30.38 5.91
C VAL A 654 7.18 -29.68 4.68
N ASN A 655 7.47 -28.40 4.50
CA ASN A 655 7.16 -27.64 3.28
C ASN A 655 8.45 -27.03 2.72
N LEU A 656 8.99 -27.59 1.64
CA LEU A 656 10.27 -27.15 1.10
C LEU A 656 10.19 -25.80 0.35
N GLU A 657 9.00 -25.34 -0.03
CA GLU A 657 8.83 -24.18 -0.89
C GLU A 657 8.52 -22.92 -0.08
N ASN A 658 7.50 -22.97 0.78
CA ASN A 658 7.09 -21.83 1.59
C ASN A 658 6.69 -22.26 3.01
N PRO A 659 7.64 -22.66 3.85
CA PRO A 659 7.36 -23.00 5.23
C PRO A 659 7.08 -21.76 6.08
N ASP A 660 6.25 -21.91 7.11
CA ASP A 660 6.06 -20.92 8.18
C ASP A 660 7.36 -20.67 8.95
N ASN A 661 8.18 -21.72 9.12
CA ASN A 661 9.47 -21.65 9.80
C ASN A 661 10.60 -22.20 8.91
N LYS A 662 11.55 -21.33 8.55
CA LYS A 662 12.79 -21.76 7.85
C LYS A 662 13.91 -21.91 8.87
N ILE A 663 14.32 -23.16 9.08
CA ILE A 663 15.37 -23.55 10.00
C ILE A 663 16.64 -23.84 9.20
N TYR A 664 17.75 -23.32 9.68
CA TYR A 664 19.05 -23.46 9.05
C TYR A 664 20.04 -24.12 10.00
N ILE A 665 20.84 -25.04 9.47
CA ILE A 665 22.14 -25.35 10.06
C ILE A 665 23.21 -24.71 9.19
N PHE A 666 24.04 -23.88 9.80
CA PHE A 666 25.27 -23.38 9.21
C PHE A 666 26.41 -24.21 9.78
N ASP A 667 27.06 -25.00 8.92
CA ASP A 667 28.17 -25.88 9.29
C ASP A 667 29.49 -25.27 8.82
N GLY A 668 30.47 -25.11 9.70
CA GLY A 668 31.80 -24.61 9.37
C GLY A 668 31.92 -23.08 9.40
N LEU A 669 31.10 -22.43 10.21
CA LEU A 669 31.35 -21.04 10.62
C LEU A 669 32.55 -21.06 11.59
N GLU A 670 33.63 -20.36 11.25
CA GLU A 670 34.82 -20.30 12.09
C GLU A 670 34.58 -19.33 13.25
N GLU A 671 34.82 -19.79 14.48
CA GLU A 671 34.89 -18.94 15.67
C GLU A 671 36.30 -19.06 16.26
N GLU A 672 36.92 -17.92 16.58
CA GLU A 672 38.24 -17.91 17.22
C GLU A 672 38.08 -17.95 18.73
N ILE A 673 38.54 -19.04 19.35
CA ILE A 673 38.50 -19.25 20.80
C ILE A 673 39.94 -19.46 21.24
N ASP A 674 40.43 -18.61 22.15
CA ASP A 674 41.79 -18.66 22.69
C ASP A 674 42.90 -18.73 21.60
N GLY A 675 42.70 -18.03 20.48
CA GLY A 675 43.66 -17.99 19.35
C GLY A 675 43.60 -19.19 18.41
N VAL A 676 42.63 -20.10 18.60
CA VAL A 676 42.41 -21.28 17.75
C VAL A 676 41.09 -21.12 17.00
N ARG A 677 41.13 -21.26 15.68
CA ARG A 677 39.93 -21.27 14.84
C ARG A 677 39.24 -22.62 14.93
N VAL A 678 38.04 -22.64 15.48
CA VAL A 678 37.21 -23.84 15.62
C VAL A 678 36.01 -23.72 14.70
N GLY A 679 35.81 -24.71 13.82
CA GLY A 679 34.61 -24.79 12.99
C GLY A 679 33.40 -25.14 13.84
N ARG A 680 32.47 -24.20 13.99
CA ARG A 680 31.21 -24.37 14.72
C ARG A 680 30.09 -24.75 13.77
N LYS A 681 29.12 -25.46 14.33
CA LYS A 681 27.81 -25.72 13.75
C LYS A 681 26.80 -24.84 14.48
N VAL A 682 26.01 -24.11 13.71
CA VAL A 682 25.04 -23.14 14.25
C VAL A 682 23.65 -23.52 13.77
N LEU A 683 22.73 -23.70 14.70
CA LEU A 683 21.30 -23.85 14.43
C LEU A 683 20.64 -22.47 14.52
N ALA A 684 19.92 -22.09 13.47
CA ALA A 684 19.29 -20.78 13.37
C ALA A 684 17.90 -20.83 12.76
N ARG A 685 17.08 -19.82 13.10
CA ARG A 685 15.77 -19.56 12.51
C ARG A 685 15.81 -18.30 11.66
N ARG A 686 15.35 -18.35 10.41
CA ARG A 686 15.24 -17.12 9.60
C ARG A 686 14.00 -16.32 9.97
N ILE A 687 14.19 -15.05 10.30
CA ILE A 687 13.12 -14.16 10.80
C ILE A 687 12.62 -13.14 9.76
N ALA A 688 13.45 -12.76 8.77
CA ALA A 688 13.07 -11.85 7.67
C ALA A 688 13.86 -12.16 6.38
N SER A 689 13.33 -11.74 5.22
CA SER A 689 13.96 -11.92 3.90
C SER A 689 13.86 -10.64 3.07
N GLY A 690 14.95 -10.21 2.46
CA GLY A 690 14.97 -8.98 1.67
C GLY A 690 14.52 -9.21 0.24
N PRO A 691 14.47 -8.12 -0.56
CA PRO A 691 14.07 -8.20 -1.95
C PRO A 691 14.89 -9.27 -2.68
N LYS A 692 14.21 -10.10 -3.47
CA LYS A 692 14.88 -11.03 -4.38
C LYS A 692 15.58 -10.21 -5.46
N ILE A 693 16.86 -9.93 -5.24
CA ILE A 693 17.71 -9.37 -6.28
C ILE A 693 18.04 -10.51 -7.23
N PHE A 694 17.58 -10.41 -8.47
CA PHE A 694 18.13 -11.21 -9.54
C PHE A 694 19.41 -10.53 -10.00
N SER A 695 20.51 -10.81 -9.30
CA SER A 695 21.84 -10.41 -9.75
C SER A 695 22.53 -11.65 -10.29
N ILE A 696 22.88 -11.62 -11.57
CA ILE A 696 23.97 -12.44 -12.11
C ILE A 696 25.20 -11.56 -12.00
N ALA A 697 25.62 -11.28 -10.76
CA ALA A 697 26.90 -10.64 -10.55
C ALA A 697 28.01 -11.64 -10.93
N PRO A 698 29.05 -11.21 -11.65
CA PRO A 698 30.18 -12.09 -11.94
C PRO A 698 30.84 -12.51 -10.62
N ALA A 699 31.11 -13.81 -10.46
CA ALA A 699 31.72 -14.36 -9.24
C ALA A 699 33.16 -13.87 -9.01
N GLU A 700 33.83 -13.43 -10.08
CA GLU A 700 35.19 -12.90 -10.07
C GLU A 700 35.24 -11.67 -10.98
N ARG A 701 35.99 -10.65 -10.56
CA ARG A 701 36.22 -9.39 -11.26
C ARG A 701 37.68 -9.28 -11.63
N ILE A 702 37.98 -9.02 -12.91
CA ILE A 702 39.37 -8.90 -13.39
C ILE A 702 39.90 -7.48 -13.11
N CYS A 703 39.07 -6.45 -13.31
CA CYS A 703 39.43 -5.07 -12.99
C CYS A 703 38.91 -4.67 -11.60
N ILE A 704 39.85 -4.49 -10.67
CA ILE A 704 39.65 -3.93 -9.32
C ILE A 704 40.45 -2.62 -9.23
N THR A 705 39.80 -1.57 -8.78
CA THR A 705 40.40 -0.24 -8.53
C THR A 705 40.40 0.03 -7.03
N ASN A 706 41.03 1.13 -6.58
CA ASN A 706 41.10 1.46 -5.15
C ASN A 706 39.75 1.82 -4.52
N THR A 707 38.77 2.23 -5.33
CA THR A 707 37.39 2.55 -4.91
C THR A 707 36.40 1.87 -5.84
N PRO A 708 36.32 0.52 -5.85
CA PRO A 708 35.49 -0.19 -6.82
C PRO A 708 34.02 -0.14 -6.39
N LEU A 709 33.13 0.23 -7.32
CA LEU A 709 31.70 0.01 -7.13
C LEU A 709 31.43 -1.49 -7.07
N GLU A 710 30.73 -1.92 -6.02
CA GLU A 710 30.36 -3.31 -5.80
C GLU A 710 29.45 -3.81 -6.94
N PRO A 711 29.67 -5.04 -7.48
CA PRO A 711 28.93 -5.53 -8.62
C PRO A 711 27.41 -5.52 -8.43
N ILE A 712 26.87 -5.98 -7.29
CA ILE A 712 25.43 -6.01 -7.04
C ILE A 712 24.86 -4.58 -7.09
N ALA A 713 25.53 -3.59 -6.50
CA ALA A 713 25.15 -2.19 -6.54
C ALA A 713 25.07 -1.66 -7.99
N ALA A 714 26.06 -1.99 -8.83
CA ALA A 714 26.03 -1.65 -10.26
C ALA A 714 24.84 -2.28 -11.00
N PHE A 715 24.57 -3.57 -10.76
CA PHE A 715 23.39 -4.24 -11.33
C PHE A 715 22.07 -3.62 -10.85
N VAL A 716 22.00 -3.16 -9.60
CA VAL A 716 20.82 -2.47 -9.06
C VAL A 716 20.63 -1.12 -9.76
N LEU A 717 21.69 -0.32 -9.95
CA LEU A 717 21.63 0.94 -10.70
C LEU A 717 21.12 0.70 -12.12
N CYS A 718 21.69 -0.27 -12.84
CA CYS A 718 21.29 -0.65 -14.20
C CYS A 718 19.83 -1.13 -14.30
N ASN A 719 19.36 -1.90 -13.33
CA ASN A 719 17.97 -2.36 -13.28
C ASN A 719 16.99 -1.19 -13.06
N ILE A 720 17.33 -0.26 -12.17
CA ILE A 720 16.50 0.94 -11.92
C ILE A 720 16.50 1.85 -13.13
N ALA A 721 17.59 1.90 -13.88
CA ALA A 721 17.67 2.62 -15.15
C ALA A 721 16.77 2.06 -16.25
N ARG A 722 16.32 0.80 -16.10
CA ARG A 722 15.47 0.08 -17.08
C ARG A 722 16.13 -0.01 -18.44
N ILE A 723 17.42 -0.32 -18.46
CA ILE A 723 18.21 -0.52 -19.67
C ILE A 723 17.53 -1.56 -20.59
N LYS A 724 17.50 -1.26 -21.88
CA LYS A 724 17.00 -2.11 -22.96
C LYS A 724 18.10 -2.37 -23.98
N ALA A 725 17.85 -3.34 -24.85
CA ALA A 725 18.71 -3.60 -26.00
C ALA A 725 18.83 -2.34 -26.87
N ARG A 726 20.06 -2.02 -27.28
CA ARG A 726 20.43 -0.84 -28.08
C ARG A 726 20.27 0.51 -27.40
N ASP A 727 20.04 0.55 -26.09
CA ASP A 727 20.12 1.80 -25.33
C ASP A 727 21.56 2.33 -25.35
N ARG A 728 21.68 3.66 -25.42
CA ARG A 728 22.95 4.36 -25.25
C ARG A 728 23.11 4.72 -23.78
N ILE A 729 24.18 4.25 -23.16
CA ILE A 729 24.37 4.35 -21.71
C ILE A 729 25.69 5.07 -21.44
N LEU A 730 25.62 6.14 -20.66
CA LEU A 730 26.78 6.89 -20.20
C LEU A 730 27.03 6.60 -18.72
N ASP A 731 28.25 6.16 -18.40
CA ASP A 731 28.80 6.27 -17.05
C ASP A 731 29.75 7.48 -17.02
N PRO A 732 29.35 8.61 -16.40
CA PRO A 732 30.13 9.84 -16.41
C PRO A 732 31.36 9.76 -15.50
N TYR A 733 31.49 8.71 -14.67
CA TYR A 733 32.53 8.54 -13.66
C TYR A 733 33.04 7.09 -13.65
N ALA A 734 33.38 6.57 -14.83
CA ALA A 734 33.53 5.16 -15.13
C ALA A 734 34.83 4.51 -14.63
N GLY A 735 35.07 4.43 -13.32
CA GLY A 735 36.32 3.89 -12.73
C GLY A 735 36.69 2.46 -13.18
N SER A 736 36.28 1.44 -12.44
CA SER A 736 36.49 0.03 -12.84
C SER A 736 35.50 -0.45 -13.92
N CYS A 737 34.72 0.46 -14.51
CA CYS A 737 33.62 0.19 -15.44
C CYS A 737 32.60 -0.85 -14.93
N THR A 738 32.38 -0.96 -13.60
CA THR A 738 31.40 -1.91 -13.04
C THR A 738 30.00 -1.68 -13.58
N THR A 739 29.58 -0.42 -13.69
CA THR A 739 28.28 -0.04 -14.26
C THR A 739 28.14 -0.46 -15.72
N LEU A 740 29.19 -0.24 -16.54
CA LEU A 740 29.17 -0.60 -17.95
C LEU A 740 29.18 -2.12 -18.16
N LEU A 741 29.92 -2.85 -17.31
CA LEU A 741 29.94 -4.31 -17.34
C LEU A 741 28.54 -4.86 -17.00
N ALA A 742 27.91 -4.33 -15.94
CA ALA A 742 26.55 -4.70 -15.57
C ALA A 742 25.55 -4.39 -16.69
N ALA A 743 25.66 -3.22 -17.32
CA ALA A 743 24.85 -2.83 -18.46
C ALA A 743 25.00 -3.79 -19.65
N ALA A 744 26.23 -4.15 -20.03
CA ALA A 744 26.49 -5.09 -21.12
C ALA A 744 26.01 -6.51 -20.81
N MET A 745 26.02 -6.92 -19.53
CA MET A 745 25.45 -8.21 -19.12
C MET A 745 23.91 -8.22 -19.15
N ILE A 746 23.26 -7.08 -18.87
CA ILE A 746 21.80 -6.94 -18.91
C ILE A 746 21.30 -6.79 -20.36
N ALA A 747 21.97 -5.96 -21.15
CA ALA A 747 21.64 -5.68 -22.55
C ALA A 747 22.91 -5.78 -23.41
N PRO A 748 23.22 -6.98 -23.94
CA PRO A 748 24.46 -7.23 -24.72
C PRO A 748 24.66 -6.32 -25.93
N ASP A 749 23.55 -5.80 -26.50
CA ASP A 749 23.57 -4.93 -27.67
C ASP A 749 23.66 -3.43 -27.34
N ALA A 750 23.66 -3.04 -26.06
CA ALA A 750 23.73 -1.64 -25.65
C ALA A 750 25.02 -0.96 -26.15
N GLU A 751 24.97 0.35 -26.34
CA GLU A 751 26.14 1.18 -26.64
C GLU A 751 26.55 1.89 -25.35
N THR A 752 27.65 1.44 -24.76
CA THR A 752 28.12 1.96 -23.47
C THR A 752 29.31 2.89 -23.67
N VAL A 753 29.33 4.03 -23.00
CA VAL A 753 30.43 4.98 -23.00
C VAL A 753 30.79 5.30 -21.55
N GLY A 754 32.09 5.24 -21.24
CA GLY A 754 32.61 5.59 -19.92
C GLY A 754 33.48 6.84 -20.01
N ILE A 755 33.30 7.78 -19.09
CA ILE A 755 34.23 8.91 -18.89
C ILE A 755 34.99 8.65 -17.59
N GLU A 756 36.31 8.60 -17.68
CA GLU A 756 37.18 8.24 -16.57
C GLU A 756 38.13 9.35 -16.19
N ILE A 757 37.98 9.81 -14.94
CA ILE A 757 38.65 11.00 -14.41
C ILE A 757 39.99 10.66 -13.75
N ALA A 758 40.24 9.40 -13.37
CA ALA A 758 41.44 9.02 -12.64
C ALA A 758 42.71 9.03 -13.51
N HIS A 759 43.84 9.45 -12.94
CA HIS A 759 45.14 9.47 -13.61
C HIS A 759 45.80 8.08 -13.69
N ASN A 760 46.75 7.93 -14.64
CA ASN A 760 47.42 6.67 -14.97
C ASN A 760 47.99 5.98 -13.72
N GLY A 761 47.40 4.85 -13.34
CA GLY A 761 47.78 4.04 -12.17
C GLY A 761 46.60 3.56 -11.32
N LEU A 762 45.45 4.25 -11.38
CA LEU A 762 44.26 3.91 -10.58
C LEU A 762 43.23 3.05 -11.32
N VAL A 763 43.26 3.04 -12.65
CA VAL A 763 42.38 2.24 -13.51
C VAL A 763 43.21 1.49 -14.55
N ASN A 764 43.12 0.16 -14.52
CA ASN A 764 43.79 -0.70 -15.50
C ASN A 764 42.85 -0.97 -16.68
N ARG A 765 43.05 -0.22 -17.77
CA ARG A 765 42.22 -0.32 -18.98
C ARG A 765 42.37 -1.67 -19.69
N GLU A 766 43.52 -2.32 -19.59
CA GLU A 766 43.73 -3.67 -20.14
C GLU A 766 42.86 -4.68 -19.40
N HIS A 767 42.78 -4.59 -18.06
CA HIS A 767 41.91 -5.44 -17.26
C HIS A 767 40.43 -5.18 -17.53
N ILE A 768 40.03 -3.94 -17.85
CA ILE A 768 38.65 -3.66 -18.28
C ILE A 768 38.34 -4.38 -19.59
N VAL A 769 39.22 -4.27 -20.59
CA VAL A 769 39.05 -4.98 -21.87
C VAL A 769 39.02 -6.49 -21.65
N GLU A 770 39.88 -7.02 -20.78
CA GLU A 770 39.90 -8.43 -20.41
C GLU A 770 38.59 -8.87 -19.73
N ASP A 771 38.02 -8.06 -18.82
CA ASP A 771 36.78 -8.38 -18.11
C ASP A 771 35.60 -8.58 -19.08
N PHE A 772 35.51 -7.75 -20.13
CA PHE A 772 34.47 -7.85 -21.16
C PHE A 772 34.74 -8.97 -22.17
N THR A 773 35.97 -9.07 -22.68
CA THR A 773 36.33 -10.03 -23.74
C THR A 773 36.25 -11.47 -23.26
N THR A 774 36.74 -11.77 -22.05
CA THR A 774 36.66 -13.11 -21.45
C THR A 774 35.23 -13.58 -21.20
N ARG A 775 34.27 -12.64 -21.12
CA ARG A 775 32.83 -12.90 -20.93
C ARG A 775 32.02 -12.82 -22.21
N ASN A 776 32.68 -12.64 -23.37
CA ASN A 776 32.03 -12.49 -24.68
C ASN A 776 30.97 -11.35 -24.69
N LEU A 777 31.28 -10.24 -24.03
CA LEU A 777 30.44 -9.05 -23.97
C LEU A 777 30.93 -7.99 -24.96
N LYS A 778 30.00 -7.17 -25.46
CA LYS A 778 30.34 -6.02 -26.29
C LYS A 778 31.14 -5.02 -25.46
N LEU A 779 32.35 -4.68 -25.94
CA LEU A 779 33.19 -3.68 -25.31
C LEU A 779 32.50 -2.30 -25.31
N PRO A 780 32.80 -1.43 -24.33
CA PRO A 780 32.36 -0.04 -24.38
C PRO A 780 32.74 0.60 -25.72
N SER A 781 31.80 1.35 -26.32
CA SER A 781 32.02 2.10 -27.56
C SER A 781 33.23 3.02 -27.43
N GLN A 782 33.40 3.63 -26.25
CA GLN A 782 34.61 4.36 -25.89
C GLN A 782 34.78 4.47 -24.36
N ILE A 783 36.03 4.47 -23.91
CA ILE A 783 36.41 4.87 -22.54
C ILE A 783 37.28 6.13 -22.69
N ILE A 784 36.74 7.27 -22.31
CA ILE A 784 37.33 8.60 -22.53
C ILE A 784 38.04 9.02 -21.25
N HIS A 785 39.30 9.43 -21.36
CA HIS A 785 39.99 10.04 -20.22
C HIS A 785 39.65 11.53 -20.13
N GLY A 786 39.06 11.96 -19.02
CA GLY A 786 38.68 13.36 -18.82
C GLY A 786 37.62 13.54 -17.76
N ASP A 787 37.03 14.74 -17.74
CA ASP A 787 36.01 15.14 -16.77
C ASP A 787 34.68 15.37 -17.50
N SER A 788 33.59 14.76 -17.00
CA SER A 788 32.24 14.92 -17.56
C SER A 788 31.71 16.35 -17.48
N THR A 789 32.31 17.24 -16.68
CA THR A 789 31.97 18.67 -16.62
C THR A 789 32.55 19.46 -17.79
N ASN A 790 33.55 18.92 -18.48
CA ASN A 790 34.13 19.54 -19.67
C ASN A 790 33.27 19.25 -20.91
N VAL A 791 32.80 20.30 -21.57
CA VAL A 791 31.95 20.20 -22.78
C VAL A 791 32.61 19.42 -23.91
N THR A 792 33.93 19.55 -24.10
CA THR A 792 34.67 18.82 -25.15
C THR A 792 34.64 17.33 -24.88
N ILE A 793 34.77 16.91 -23.62
CA ILE A 793 34.73 15.49 -23.22
C ILE A 793 33.32 14.91 -23.44
N ARG A 794 32.27 15.68 -23.14
CA ARG A 794 30.89 15.25 -23.39
C ARG A 794 30.54 15.16 -24.88
N GLU A 795 31.03 16.08 -25.70
CA GLU A 795 30.87 15.98 -27.14
C GLU A 795 31.62 14.78 -27.71
N THR A 796 32.85 14.48 -27.23
CA THR A 796 33.53 13.21 -27.58
C THR A 796 32.71 11.98 -27.17
N ALA A 797 32.03 12.02 -26.01
CA ALA A 797 31.15 10.92 -25.58
C ALA A 797 29.93 10.75 -26.52
N LYS A 798 29.35 11.86 -27.00
CA LYS A 798 28.25 11.81 -27.98
C LYS A 798 28.72 11.33 -29.35
N GLU A 799 29.92 11.74 -29.80
CA GLU A 799 30.54 11.25 -31.04
C GLU A 799 30.68 9.72 -31.03
N ALA A 800 31.03 9.12 -29.89
CA ALA A 800 31.17 7.67 -29.70
C ALA A 800 29.88 6.87 -29.97
N VAL A 801 28.72 7.52 -29.92
CA VAL A 801 27.39 6.92 -30.16
C VAL A 801 26.65 7.58 -31.33
N GLY A 802 27.40 8.23 -32.24
CA GLY A 802 26.86 8.78 -33.48
C GLY A 802 26.22 10.17 -33.36
N ASN A 803 26.67 11.00 -32.41
CA ASN A 803 26.16 12.35 -32.14
C ASN A 803 24.69 12.39 -31.71
N GLU A 804 24.26 11.38 -30.96
CA GLU A 804 22.90 11.25 -30.44
C GLU A 804 22.93 11.28 -28.90
N ALA A 805 21.83 11.71 -28.27
CA ALA A 805 21.72 11.68 -26.81
C ALA A 805 21.69 10.25 -26.23
N PHE A 806 22.11 10.14 -24.98
CA PHE A 806 22.04 8.91 -24.20
C PHE A 806 20.61 8.62 -23.73
N ASP A 807 20.25 7.34 -23.64
CA ASP A 807 18.98 6.87 -23.08
C ASP A 807 19.05 6.73 -21.55
N ALA A 808 20.24 6.45 -21.02
CA ALA A 808 20.50 6.41 -19.58
C ALA A 808 21.86 7.00 -19.21
N ILE A 809 21.90 7.77 -18.12
CA ILE A 809 23.11 8.16 -17.41
C ILE A 809 23.10 7.41 -16.07
N ILE A 810 24.13 6.61 -15.81
CA ILE A 810 24.23 5.81 -14.59
C ILE A 810 25.56 6.12 -13.92
N ALA A 811 25.51 6.66 -12.71
CA ALA A 811 26.67 7.28 -12.07
C ALA A 811 26.89 6.75 -10.65
N ASP A 812 28.15 6.48 -10.31
CA ASP A 812 28.65 6.43 -8.93
C ASP A 812 29.67 7.57 -8.78
N PRO A 813 29.22 8.78 -8.41
CA PRO A 813 30.11 9.95 -8.35
C PRO A 813 31.33 9.73 -7.45
N PRO A 814 32.51 10.25 -7.82
CA PRO A 814 33.75 9.97 -7.11
C PRO A 814 33.93 10.96 -5.95
N TYR A 815 33.16 10.77 -4.87
CA TYR A 815 33.04 11.72 -3.76
C TYR A 815 34.42 12.17 -3.19
N GLY A 816 35.35 11.25 -2.96
CA GLY A 816 36.68 11.60 -2.43
C GLY A 816 37.71 12.12 -3.45
N ILE A 817 37.56 11.82 -4.76
CA ILE A 817 38.55 12.27 -5.77
C ILE A 817 38.33 13.74 -6.11
N ARG A 818 37.08 14.19 -6.29
CA ARG A 818 36.79 15.60 -6.59
C ARG A 818 37.08 16.52 -5.40
N GLU A 819 36.78 16.08 -4.19
CA GLU A 819 37.11 16.79 -2.94
C GLU A 819 38.63 16.99 -2.77
N SER A 820 39.45 16.01 -3.19
CA SER A 820 40.91 16.06 -3.03
C SER A 820 41.66 17.00 -4.00
N ILE A 821 41.02 17.39 -5.11
CA ILE A 821 41.66 18.19 -6.17
C ILE A 821 41.29 19.69 -6.05
N GLY A 822 40.52 20.08 -5.02
CA GLY A 822 40.14 21.48 -4.79
C GLY A 822 39.13 22.04 -5.81
N TYR A 823 38.38 21.16 -6.48
CA TYR A 823 37.26 21.55 -7.33
C TYR A 823 36.02 21.83 -6.46
N ASN A 824 35.55 23.09 -6.49
CA ASN A 824 34.28 23.65 -6.00
C ASN A 824 33.66 23.15 -4.68
N GLU A 825 33.03 24.07 -3.94
CA GLU A 825 32.24 23.78 -2.73
C GLU A 825 30.95 22.96 -2.98
N ASN A 826 30.69 22.52 -4.22
CA ASN A 826 29.42 21.94 -4.66
C ASN A 826 29.49 20.40 -4.81
N SER A 827 28.36 19.73 -4.61
CA SER A 827 28.24 18.27 -4.75
C SER A 827 28.58 17.79 -6.17
N PRO A 828 29.23 16.62 -6.36
CA PRO A 828 29.49 16.04 -7.69
C PRO A 828 28.26 15.91 -8.59
N LEU A 829 27.07 15.70 -8.01
CA LEU A 829 25.82 15.68 -8.78
C LEU A 829 25.35 17.07 -9.23
N GLU A 830 25.67 18.11 -8.48
CA GLU A 830 25.34 19.48 -8.83
C GLU A 830 26.13 19.94 -10.07
N GLU A 831 27.41 19.57 -10.16
CA GLU A 831 28.23 19.84 -11.34
C GLU A 831 27.77 19.04 -12.56
N LEU A 832 27.37 17.78 -12.36
CA LEU A 832 26.78 16.96 -13.43
C LEU A 832 25.47 17.57 -13.94
N PHE A 833 24.60 18.02 -13.03
CA PHE A 833 23.33 18.65 -13.41
C PHE A 833 23.54 19.98 -14.11
N THR A 834 24.53 20.77 -13.69
CA THR A 834 24.95 22.00 -14.38
C THR A 834 25.41 21.69 -15.81
N SER A 835 26.17 20.63 -15.98
CA SER A 835 26.64 20.17 -17.29
C SER A 835 25.49 19.71 -18.19
N ILE A 836 24.53 18.94 -17.64
CA ILE A 836 23.31 18.52 -18.35
C ILE A 836 22.45 19.73 -18.73
N ALA A 837 22.39 20.75 -17.87
CA ALA A 837 21.66 21.98 -18.14
C ALA A 837 22.28 22.80 -19.28
N ILE A 838 23.62 22.86 -19.36
CA ILE A 838 24.34 23.50 -20.48
C ILE A 838 24.02 22.79 -21.80
N ASP A 839 23.98 21.45 -21.78
CA ASP A 839 23.69 20.64 -22.96
C ASP A 839 22.18 20.58 -23.27
N ARG A 840 21.32 21.30 -22.53
CA ARG A 840 19.88 21.24 -22.73
C ARG A 840 19.47 22.07 -23.95
N GLY A 841 19.47 21.42 -25.12
CA GLY A 841 18.93 22.00 -26.35
C GLY A 841 17.46 21.66 -26.63
N ALA A 842 16.94 22.27 -27.70
CA ALA A 842 15.59 22.11 -28.21
C ALA A 842 15.38 20.75 -28.91
N THR A 843 16.45 20.11 -29.37
CA THR A 843 16.42 18.80 -30.04
C THR A 843 17.16 17.73 -29.23
N ASP A 844 16.77 16.46 -29.39
CA ASP A 844 17.46 15.33 -28.74
C ASP A 844 18.93 15.20 -29.18
N ARG A 845 19.36 15.83 -30.28
CA ARG A 845 20.78 15.82 -30.71
C ARG A 845 21.65 16.80 -29.94
N GLU A 846 21.05 17.86 -29.43
CA GLU A 846 21.74 18.86 -28.62
C GLU A 846 21.90 18.32 -27.18
N ARG A 847 20.91 17.56 -26.70
CA ARG A 847 20.86 16.99 -25.35
C ARG A 847 21.98 15.98 -25.07
N LEU A 848 22.42 15.94 -23.81
CA LEU A 848 23.22 14.83 -23.28
C LEU A 848 22.33 13.62 -22.94
N LEU A 849 21.22 13.86 -22.23
CA LEU A 849 20.21 12.85 -21.89
C LEU A 849 18.93 13.11 -22.68
N LYS A 850 18.48 12.10 -23.42
CA LYS A 850 17.29 12.15 -24.28
C LYS A 850 16.03 12.41 -23.47
N ALA A 851 15.05 13.10 -24.04
CA ALA A 851 13.73 13.22 -23.41
C ALA A 851 13.11 11.84 -23.11
N GLY A 852 12.76 11.61 -21.84
CA GLY A 852 12.27 10.32 -21.31
C GLY A 852 13.36 9.35 -20.85
N GLY A 853 14.64 9.67 -21.10
CA GLY A 853 15.79 8.96 -20.55
C GLY A 853 15.93 9.14 -19.04
N ARG A 854 16.76 8.33 -18.39
CA ARG A 854 16.92 8.35 -16.92
C ARG A 854 18.33 8.69 -16.49
N LEU A 855 18.46 9.42 -15.39
CA LEU A 855 19.70 9.58 -14.63
C LEU A 855 19.56 8.87 -13.29
N ILE A 856 20.48 7.96 -12.99
CA ILE A 856 20.46 7.12 -11.79
C ILE A 856 21.80 7.30 -11.12
N ALA A 857 21.79 7.68 -9.85
CA ALA A 857 23.02 7.92 -9.11
C ALA A 857 22.90 7.46 -7.65
N PHE A 858 24.04 7.22 -7.03
CA PHE A 858 24.13 7.22 -5.58
C PHE A 858 24.32 8.65 -5.04
N VAL A 859 23.96 8.87 -3.77
CA VAL A 859 24.15 10.12 -3.01
C VAL A 859 24.52 9.75 -1.57
N PRO A 860 25.74 10.03 -1.09
CA PRO A 860 26.11 9.86 0.30
C PRO A 860 25.41 10.94 1.13
N VAL A 861 24.94 10.54 2.30
CA VAL A 861 24.29 11.40 3.28
C VAL A 861 24.83 11.00 4.64
N THR A 862 25.47 11.93 5.34
CA THR A 862 25.96 11.71 6.71
C THR A 862 24.83 11.81 7.74
N ASP A 863 25.07 11.45 9.01
CA ASP A 863 24.08 11.62 10.08
C ASP A 863 23.80 13.09 10.41
N GLU A 864 24.69 14.00 10.02
CA GLU A 864 24.48 15.44 10.13
C GLU A 864 23.78 16.09 8.93
N GLN A 865 23.54 15.34 7.85
CA GLN A 865 22.96 15.85 6.60
C GLN A 865 21.61 15.19 6.29
N THR A 866 20.73 15.92 5.63
CA THR A 866 19.51 15.36 5.03
C THR A 866 19.76 15.00 3.56
N LEU A 867 19.00 14.03 3.03
CA LEU A 867 19.07 13.73 1.60
C LEU A 867 18.80 14.98 0.76
N THR A 868 17.82 15.80 1.14
CA THR A 868 17.44 17.01 0.41
C THR A 868 18.59 18.02 0.29
N GLU A 869 19.43 18.14 1.33
CA GLU A 869 20.62 19.00 1.30
C GLU A 869 21.70 18.49 0.35
N MET A 870 21.74 17.17 0.11
CA MET A 870 22.72 16.52 -0.76
C MET A 870 22.25 16.39 -2.22
N LEU A 871 20.99 16.71 -2.52
CA LEU A 871 20.45 16.72 -3.88
C LEU A 871 20.67 18.08 -4.56
N PRO A 872 20.83 18.12 -5.89
CA PRO A 872 20.91 19.39 -6.63
C PRO A 872 19.67 20.26 -6.37
N HIS A 873 19.88 21.58 -6.25
CA HIS A 873 18.80 22.55 -6.06
C HIS A 873 17.69 22.42 -7.11
N GLU A 874 16.45 22.73 -6.71
CA GLU A 874 15.27 22.57 -7.56
C GLU A 874 15.40 23.37 -8.87
N ASP A 875 15.84 24.63 -8.82
CA ASP A 875 16.10 25.46 -10.00
C ASP A 875 17.09 24.82 -10.97
N LEU A 876 18.11 24.13 -10.46
CA LEU A 876 19.11 23.47 -11.29
C LEU A 876 18.56 22.17 -11.89
N THR A 877 17.81 21.41 -11.10
CA THR A 877 17.07 20.22 -11.54
C THR A 877 16.07 20.59 -12.65
N GLU A 878 15.37 21.71 -12.50
CA GLU A 878 14.51 22.30 -13.52
C GLU A 878 15.28 22.74 -14.75
N LYS A 879 16.42 23.44 -14.63
CA LYS A 879 17.28 23.85 -15.76
C LYS A 879 17.86 22.66 -16.51
N ALA A 880 18.26 21.59 -15.81
CA ALA A 880 18.71 20.33 -16.40
C ALA A 880 17.56 19.55 -17.06
N GLY A 881 16.30 19.88 -16.74
CA GLY A 881 15.13 19.19 -17.27
C GLY A 881 15.01 17.79 -16.70
N LEU A 882 15.32 17.61 -15.42
CA LEU A 882 15.27 16.33 -14.73
C LEU A 882 14.13 16.35 -13.71
N LYS A 883 13.35 15.27 -13.62
CA LYS A 883 12.28 15.11 -12.64
C LYS A 883 12.56 13.90 -11.75
N PHE A 884 12.55 14.11 -10.44
CA PHE A 884 12.76 13.05 -9.45
C PHE A 884 11.68 11.93 -9.56
N GLU A 885 12.10 10.67 -9.59
CA GLU A 885 11.22 9.49 -9.77
C GLU A 885 11.25 8.52 -8.56
N VAL A 886 12.45 8.15 -8.09
CA VAL A 886 12.64 7.07 -7.08
C VAL A 886 13.79 7.41 -6.12
N CYS A 887 13.64 6.98 -4.87
CA CYS A 887 14.66 7.05 -3.82
C CYS A 887 14.72 5.74 -3.01
N ARG A 888 15.92 5.22 -2.74
CA ARG A 888 16.19 4.04 -1.88
C ARG A 888 17.43 4.28 -1.02
N GLU A 889 17.41 3.85 0.23
CA GLU A 889 18.52 4.05 1.18
C GLU A 889 19.33 2.76 1.37
N GLN A 890 20.65 2.89 1.41
CA GLN A 890 21.61 1.87 1.82
C GLN A 890 22.45 2.41 2.99
N PRO A 891 22.11 2.10 4.24
CA PRO A 891 22.93 2.49 5.39
C PRO A 891 24.30 1.81 5.29
N LEU A 892 25.38 2.58 5.39
CA LEU A 892 26.75 2.05 5.40
C LEU A 892 27.27 1.89 6.83
N ASN A 893 26.95 2.84 7.72
CA ASN A 893 27.18 2.78 9.16
C ASN A 893 26.27 3.79 9.88
N ASP A 894 26.43 3.94 11.21
CA ASP A 894 25.64 4.85 12.04
C ASP A 894 25.69 6.32 11.60
N LYS A 895 26.73 6.70 10.84
CA LYS A 895 27.04 8.07 10.42
C LYS A 895 26.93 8.31 8.92
N LEU A 896 26.68 7.28 8.12
CA LEU A 896 26.75 7.40 6.67
C LEU A 896 25.76 6.45 6.00
N SER A 897 24.87 7.02 5.19
CA SER A 897 23.96 6.32 4.29
C SER A 897 24.29 6.66 2.84
N ARG A 898 24.18 5.69 1.95
CA ARG A 898 24.25 5.87 0.49
C ARG A 898 22.84 5.74 -0.08
N TRP A 899 22.34 6.80 -0.71
CA TRP A 899 21.00 6.86 -1.26
C TRP A 899 21.02 6.69 -2.77
N LEU A 900 20.29 5.72 -3.28
CA LEU A 900 20.06 5.56 -4.70
C LEU A 900 18.90 6.45 -5.14
N VAL A 901 19.17 7.36 -6.05
CA VAL A 901 18.21 8.31 -6.61
C VAL A 901 18.05 8.14 -8.11
N SER A 902 16.84 8.38 -8.61
CA SER A 902 16.51 8.29 -10.03
C SER A 902 15.76 9.52 -10.49
N TYR A 903 16.15 10.04 -11.64
CA TYR A 903 15.53 11.19 -12.33
C TYR A 903 15.16 10.80 -13.75
N VAL A 904 14.09 11.40 -14.29
CA VAL A 904 13.66 11.25 -15.69
C VAL A 904 13.84 12.59 -16.41
N SER A 905 14.48 12.57 -17.58
CA SER A 905 14.58 13.75 -18.44
C SER A 905 13.21 14.11 -19.03
N ILE A 906 12.79 15.36 -18.85
CA ILE A 906 11.55 15.91 -19.40
C ILE A 906 11.85 16.79 -20.63
N LYS A 907 10.83 17.02 -21.45
CA LYS A 907 10.95 17.89 -22.62
C LYS A 907 11.19 19.34 -22.18
#